data_AF-A0A967V623-F1
#
_entry.id   AF-A0A967V623-F1
#
_cell.length_a   1.000
_cell.length_b   1.000
_cell.length_c   1.000
_cell.angle_alpha   90.00
_cell.angle_beta   90.00
_cell.angle_gamma   90.00
#
_symmetry.space_group_name_H-M   'P 1'
#
loop_
_entity.id
_entity.type
_entity.pdbx_description
1 polymer ?
#
loop_
_entity_poly.entity_id
_entity_poly.type
_entity_poly.pdbx_seq_one_letter_code
_entity_poly.pdbx_strand_id
1 'polypeptide(L)'
;MANLGLPGLFTGIDTSTLIAQLIAVERRTINIYQERKTLWEERKDALGSLETSLSTLRTTLNALSDADSLRAFSTSSSDTGKVTAEASYNTFEGNHTVVINQLANAERWVQTDGLEYIEDYVGEGTFIYSYNHKETSITTTATTTLEELVGLINNDPNNPGVTASLLHYNNAYHLVLNGNDAGTDYRILVNASSTEVWEADSAFTTGSGDATLSTKITELAQFTANNGLQGDEQIQITGTDHGGGPITQVNLNITENTTVGHLISEINDAFDGIAKATLENGEIILTDNTSGTSNLSITLAYNQGSGDTTLTLPTMSVSTEGGSTTADLVNFAPSDFTMSQAAQDSKIKVDGFPSTAPVAEVQHLNFNSKANSGTWTLTYDGQTTAAIAHNATVAEVQAALEALSNVSAGDITVGGDELTLNNGTMTFTFSDTLGDANMLVIDASDINPLDPANWVFTEQTKGQDGYISRSSNTVDDVISGVTLHLHDTTDTGGEEITLTRDIQSVKTKLTAMVTAYNSVVTYIKERTGYNEETNTAGVLMGDYVVSTIKSEIRTPVIAPTSGFVADIDSFLMPAHIGFEIDRNGVLSFNGNVFDEAIAKDYMGVLALIGADKTGSSDSNDIEFYGAHSNYTTAGDYMVKVEYDAAGDIDKAWIKLAAEGDSQYREAIISGNVITGDSTFHENGNPVYPESSLQVTVPTTGAPSSTIYATVRVKQGFAGAIEDALDRMLKASSGTIRIDQEHAEDVIKGLDEKIEKEEYRLTLREARLVAKFARLEQTLALLQRQMNLLNFAPVAG
;
A
#
# COMPACT_ATOMS: atom_id res chain seq x y z
N MET A 1 -48.50 52.93 -44.55
CA MET A 1 -48.74 52.22 -45.82
C MET A 1 -47.41 52.12 -46.56
N ALA A 2 -46.95 50.90 -46.79
CA ALA A 2 -45.70 50.61 -47.49
C ALA A 2 -45.80 51.09 -48.94
N ASN A 3 -44.90 51.99 -49.35
CA ASN A 3 -44.67 52.25 -50.76
C ASN A 3 -43.43 51.43 -51.16
N LEU A 4 -43.67 50.17 -51.53
CA LEU A 4 -42.65 49.28 -52.07
C LEU A 4 -42.37 49.74 -53.52
N GLY A 5 -41.49 50.73 -53.68
CA GLY A 5 -40.96 51.09 -54.99
C GLY A 5 -40.02 49.98 -55.45
N LEU A 6 -40.37 49.27 -56.52
CA LEU A 6 -39.50 48.28 -57.15
C LEU A 6 -38.26 49.01 -57.73
N PRO A 7 -37.03 48.65 -57.32
CA PRO A 7 -35.79 49.29 -57.77
C PRO A 7 -35.62 49.23 -59.30
N GLY A 8 -35.09 50.29 -59.92
CA GLY A 8 -34.65 50.27 -61.32
C GLY A 8 -35.71 50.46 -62.41
N LEU A 9 -36.99 50.63 -62.08
CA LEU A 9 -38.06 50.78 -63.10
C LEU A 9 -38.01 52.07 -63.94
N PHE A 10 -37.37 53.14 -63.45
CA PHE A 10 -37.40 54.47 -64.11
C PHE A 10 -36.09 54.89 -64.81
N THR A 11 -34.95 54.30 -64.44
CA THR A 11 -33.62 54.67 -64.96
C THR A 11 -32.98 53.60 -65.84
N GLY A 12 -33.50 52.36 -65.81
CA GLY A 12 -32.88 51.21 -66.46
C GLY A 12 -31.58 50.72 -65.81
N ILE A 13 -31.21 51.27 -64.64
CA ILE A 13 -30.01 50.88 -63.89
C ILE A 13 -30.46 49.98 -62.73
N ASP A 14 -29.88 48.77 -62.66
CA ASP A 14 -30.10 47.87 -61.54
C ASP A 14 -29.29 48.33 -60.32
N THR A 15 -29.92 49.20 -59.53
CA THR A 15 -29.32 49.78 -58.33
C THR A 15 -29.08 48.73 -57.24
N SER A 16 -29.84 47.62 -57.24
CA SER A 16 -29.67 46.55 -56.27
C SER A 16 -28.37 45.77 -56.49
N THR A 17 -28.06 45.43 -57.74
CA THR A 17 -26.80 44.76 -58.08
C THR A 17 -25.60 45.67 -57.90
N LEU A 18 -25.72 46.98 -58.20
CA LEU A 18 -24.65 47.94 -57.96
C LEU A 18 -24.34 48.12 -56.46
N ILE A 19 -25.36 48.21 -55.60
CA ILE A 19 -25.17 48.26 -54.15
C ILE A 19 -24.49 46.96 -53.67
N ALA A 20 -24.95 45.80 -54.12
CA ALA A 20 -24.35 44.52 -53.76
C ALA A 20 -22.86 44.43 -54.19
N GLN A 21 -22.52 44.89 -55.40
CA GLN A 21 -21.14 44.95 -55.88
C GLN A 21 -20.26 45.91 -55.06
N LEU A 22 -20.80 47.07 -54.66
CA LEU A 22 -20.09 48.03 -53.80
C LEU A 22 -19.84 47.45 -52.39
N ILE A 23 -20.86 46.81 -51.80
CA ILE A 23 -20.72 46.13 -50.50
C ILE A 23 -19.73 44.96 -50.59
N ALA A 24 -19.74 44.20 -51.69
CA ALA A 24 -18.78 43.12 -51.90
C ALA A 24 -17.31 43.60 -51.95
N VAL A 25 -17.05 44.78 -52.55
CA VAL A 25 -15.72 45.39 -52.53
C VAL A 25 -15.33 45.84 -51.12
N GLU A 26 -16.27 46.46 -50.39
CA GLU A 26 -16.02 46.89 -49.01
C GLU A 26 -15.88 45.69 -48.03
N ARG A 27 -16.40 44.50 -48.37
CA ARG A 27 -16.26 43.26 -47.57
C ARG A 27 -14.84 42.65 -47.59
N ARG A 28 -13.96 43.10 -48.49
CA ARG A 28 -12.56 42.61 -48.56
C ARG A 28 -11.82 42.70 -47.23
N THR A 29 -12.05 43.76 -46.46
CA THR A 29 -11.42 43.95 -45.14
C THR A 29 -11.85 42.87 -44.15
N ILE A 30 -13.13 42.49 -44.17
CA ILE A 30 -13.65 41.39 -43.33
C ILE A 30 -13.01 40.08 -43.73
N ASN A 31 -12.92 39.80 -45.04
CA ASN A 31 -12.28 38.57 -45.52
C ASN A 31 -10.83 38.47 -45.05
N ILE A 32 -10.06 39.58 -45.06
CA ILE A 32 -8.68 39.61 -44.53
C ILE A 32 -8.66 39.30 -43.02
N TYR A 33 -9.60 39.83 -42.24
CA TYR A 33 -9.68 39.51 -40.81
C TYR A 33 -10.13 38.08 -40.55
N GLN A 34 -11.03 37.53 -41.37
CA GLN A 34 -11.47 36.13 -41.31
C GLN A 34 -10.32 35.18 -41.64
N GLU A 35 -9.59 35.42 -42.73
CA GLU A 35 -8.40 34.63 -43.11
C GLU A 35 -7.34 34.64 -42.00
N ARG A 36 -7.08 35.83 -41.43
CA ARG A 36 -6.18 35.94 -40.27
C ARG A 36 -6.70 35.18 -39.07
N LYS A 37 -7.99 35.28 -38.75
CA LYS A 37 -8.61 34.57 -37.62
C LYS A 37 -8.43 33.06 -37.79
N THR A 38 -8.74 32.52 -38.97
CA THR A 38 -8.58 31.09 -39.27
C THR A 38 -7.13 30.64 -39.05
N LEU A 39 -6.13 31.42 -39.44
CA LEU A 39 -4.73 31.08 -39.19
C LEU A 39 -4.41 30.98 -37.68
N TRP A 40 -4.94 31.88 -36.86
CA TRP A 40 -4.74 31.84 -35.40
C TRP A 40 -5.52 30.70 -34.74
N GLU A 41 -6.71 30.35 -35.26
CA GLU A 41 -7.46 29.16 -34.83
C GLU A 41 -6.68 27.88 -35.14
N GLU A 42 -6.15 27.73 -36.36
CA GLU A 42 -5.30 26.60 -36.74
C GLU A 42 -4.02 26.51 -35.89
N ARG A 43 -3.42 27.67 -35.54
CA ARG A 43 -2.26 27.73 -34.62
C ARG A 43 -2.64 27.22 -33.23
N LYS A 44 -3.75 27.69 -32.68
CA LYS A 44 -4.24 27.27 -31.36
C LYS A 44 -4.52 25.77 -31.31
N ASP A 45 -5.20 25.24 -32.33
CA ASP A 45 -5.51 23.81 -32.43
C ASP A 45 -4.23 22.96 -32.54
N ALA A 46 -3.22 23.47 -33.26
CA ALA A 46 -1.93 22.82 -33.36
C ALA A 46 -1.18 22.80 -32.01
N LEU A 47 -1.22 23.90 -31.25
CA LEU A 47 -0.65 23.96 -29.89
C LEU A 47 -1.38 23.01 -28.92
N GLY A 48 -2.71 22.91 -28.99
CA GLY A 48 -3.49 21.96 -28.15
C GLY A 48 -3.19 20.49 -28.47
N SER A 49 -2.97 20.16 -29.75
CA SER A 49 -2.55 18.82 -30.16
C SER A 49 -1.12 18.51 -29.70
N LEU A 50 -0.22 19.51 -29.73
CA LEU A 50 1.13 19.39 -29.20
C LEU A 50 1.11 19.19 -27.68
N GLU A 51 0.32 19.96 -26.94
CA GLU A 51 0.09 19.80 -25.49
C GLU A 51 -0.34 18.37 -25.14
N THR A 52 -1.30 17.82 -25.91
CA THR A 52 -1.77 16.44 -25.73
C THR A 52 -0.66 15.42 -25.96
N SER A 53 0.16 15.61 -27.01
CA SER A 53 1.28 14.71 -27.33
C SER A 53 2.39 14.77 -26.29
N LEU A 54 2.70 15.97 -25.79
CA LEU A 54 3.68 16.19 -24.72
C LEU A 54 3.20 15.62 -23.38
N SER A 55 1.90 15.74 -23.07
CA SER A 55 1.30 15.12 -21.89
C SER A 55 1.39 13.59 -21.95
N THR A 56 1.17 13.00 -23.13
CA THR A 56 1.38 11.56 -23.35
C THR A 56 2.83 11.16 -23.12
N LEU A 57 3.80 11.92 -23.65
CA LEU A 57 5.22 11.70 -23.40
C LEU A 57 5.54 11.80 -21.89
N ARG A 58 5.02 12.81 -21.21
CA ARG A 58 5.17 12.98 -19.76
C ARG A 58 4.70 11.74 -18.99
N THR A 59 3.52 11.21 -19.30
CA THR A 59 3.01 9.99 -18.65
C THR A 59 3.95 8.79 -18.86
N THR A 60 4.52 8.63 -20.06
CA THR A 60 5.49 7.54 -20.29
C THR A 60 6.82 7.74 -19.55
N LEU A 61 7.22 8.98 -19.29
CA LEU A 61 8.43 9.32 -18.54
C LEU A 61 8.25 9.17 -17.03
N ASN A 62 7.06 9.47 -16.51
CA ASN A 62 6.72 9.28 -15.10
C ASN A 62 6.89 7.80 -14.67
N ALA A 63 6.54 6.86 -15.56
CA ALA A 63 6.77 5.43 -15.34
C ALA A 63 8.26 5.00 -15.36
N LEU A 64 9.17 5.93 -15.66
CA LEU A 64 10.62 5.75 -15.79
C LEU A 64 11.43 6.67 -14.87
N SER A 65 10.81 7.65 -14.22
CA SER A 65 11.54 8.69 -13.48
C SER A 65 11.93 8.30 -12.06
N ASP A 66 11.50 7.13 -11.59
CA ASP A 66 11.88 6.54 -10.31
C ASP A 66 12.56 5.17 -10.51
N ALA A 67 13.85 5.08 -10.15
CA ALA A 67 14.70 3.92 -10.28
C ALA A 67 14.24 2.74 -9.42
N ASP A 68 13.62 2.98 -8.26
CA ASP A 68 13.11 1.91 -7.40
C ASP A 68 11.88 1.26 -8.05
N SER A 69 11.02 2.05 -8.69
CA SER A 69 9.90 1.55 -9.50
C SER A 69 10.33 0.79 -10.76
N LEU A 70 11.58 0.96 -11.19
CA LEU A 70 12.18 0.22 -12.31
C LEU A 70 12.81 -1.09 -11.88
N ARG A 71 13.09 -1.26 -10.59
CA ARG A 71 13.63 -2.49 -10.04
C ARG A 71 12.52 -3.54 -9.91
N ALA A 72 12.26 -4.23 -11.02
CA ALA A 72 11.29 -5.30 -11.09
C ALA A 72 11.97 -6.67 -11.09
N PHE A 73 11.32 -7.65 -10.44
CA PHE A 73 11.72 -9.05 -10.43
C PHE A 73 10.59 -9.91 -10.99
N SER A 74 10.96 -10.92 -11.76
CA SER A 74 10.08 -12.00 -12.17
C SER A 74 10.38 -13.25 -11.35
N THR A 75 9.34 -14.01 -11.07
CA THR A 75 9.40 -15.30 -10.39
C THR A 75 9.00 -16.40 -11.36
N SER A 76 9.59 -17.59 -11.20
CA SER A 76 9.08 -18.83 -11.79
C SER A 76 9.13 -19.95 -10.78
N SER A 77 8.19 -20.88 -10.86
CA SER A 77 8.13 -22.08 -10.03
C SER A 77 8.38 -23.32 -10.88
N SER A 78 9.06 -24.33 -10.32
CA SER A 78 9.16 -25.66 -10.95
C SER A 78 7.80 -26.34 -11.09
N ASP A 79 6.85 -26.06 -10.18
CA ASP A 79 5.47 -26.54 -10.24
C ASP A 79 4.48 -25.52 -9.66
N THR A 80 3.83 -24.77 -10.57
CA THR A 80 2.82 -23.77 -10.21
C THR A 80 1.54 -24.37 -9.64
N GLY A 81 1.33 -25.69 -9.78
CA GLY A 81 0.21 -26.40 -9.15
C GLY A 81 0.39 -26.60 -7.64
N LYS A 82 1.64 -26.50 -7.15
CA LYS A 82 1.98 -26.66 -5.73
C LYS A 82 2.35 -25.35 -5.07
N VAL A 83 3.15 -24.51 -5.73
CA VAL A 83 3.58 -23.22 -5.18
C VAL A 83 3.80 -22.18 -6.27
N THR A 84 3.36 -20.96 -6.00
CA THR A 84 3.69 -19.77 -6.79
C THR A 84 4.31 -18.70 -5.90
N ALA A 85 5.02 -17.75 -6.48
CA ALA A 85 5.66 -16.68 -5.72
C ALA A 85 5.47 -15.32 -6.39
N GLU A 86 5.39 -14.27 -5.61
CA GLU A 86 5.45 -12.87 -6.04
C GLU A 86 6.69 -12.22 -5.46
N ALA A 87 7.33 -11.34 -6.22
CA ALA A 87 8.54 -10.64 -5.81
C ALA A 87 8.30 -9.13 -5.81
N SER A 88 8.72 -8.48 -4.73
CA SER A 88 8.70 -7.02 -4.59
C SER A 88 10.05 -6.40 -4.99
N TYR A 89 10.15 -5.07 -4.97
CA TYR A 89 11.32 -4.32 -5.44
C TYR A 89 12.57 -4.52 -4.58
N ASN A 90 12.44 -4.95 -3.33
CA ASN A 90 13.58 -5.16 -2.42
C ASN A 90 14.17 -6.59 -2.50
N THR A 91 13.57 -7.46 -3.31
CA THR A 91 13.99 -8.84 -3.54
C THR A 91 15.41 -8.94 -4.13
N PHE A 92 16.05 -10.10 -3.96
CA PHE A 92 17.33 -10.44 -4.58
C PHE A 92 17.17 -11.59 -5.57
N GLU A 93 18.02 -11.62 -6.60
CA GLU A 93 18.05 -12.75 -7.54
C GLU A 93 18.57 -13.99 -6.83
N GLY A 94 17.98 -15.14 -7.13
CA GLY A 94 18.34 -16.40 -6.50
C GLY A 94 17.31 -17.49 -6.73
N ASN A 95 17.66 -18.69 -6.27
CA ASN A 95 16.75 -19.83 -6.27
C ASN A 95 16.49 -20.23 -4.83
N HIS A 96 15.23 -20.51 -4.50
CA HIS A 96 14.81 -21.01 -3.21
C HIS A 96 14.09 -22.34 -3.38
N THR A 97 14.43 -23.33 -2.56
CA THR A 97 13.71 -24.61 -2.50
C THR A 97 12.64 -24.53 -1.44
N VAL A 98 11.38 -24.67 -1.83
CA VAL A 98 10.22 -24.64 -0.93
C VAL A 98 9.67 -26.05 -0.77
N VAL A 99 9.62 -26.54 0.46
CA VAL A 99 8.97 -27.81 0.81
C VAL A 99 7.67 -27.47 1.54
N ILE A 100 6.55 -28.02 1.09
CA ILE A 100 5.23 -27.88 1.71
C ILE A 100 4.80 -29.26 2.18
N ASN A 101 4.74 -29.46 3.50
CA ASN A 101 4.31 -30.72 4.09
C ASN A 101 2.79 -30.75 4.33
N GLN A 102 2.22 -29.56 4.58
CA GLN A 102 0.81 -29.42 4.91
C GLN A 102 0.33 -28.03 4.50
N LEU A 103 -0.92 -27.92 4.05
CA LEU A 103 -1.60 -26.66 3.83
C LEU A 103 -2.41 -26.25 5.05
N ALA A 104 -2.59 -24.94 5.22
CA ALA A 104 -3.51 -24.41 6.21
C ALA A 104 -4.95 -24.72 5.78
N ASN A 105 -5.79 -25.13 6.73
CA ASN A 105 -7.24 -25.31 6.52
C ASN A 105 -8.03 -24.53 7.56
N ALA A 106 -9.22 -24.10 7.17
CA ALA A 106 -10.23 -23.54 8.08
C ALA A 106 -11.04 -24.64 8.76
N GLU A 107 -11.57 -24.34 9.94
CA GLU A 107 -12.39 -25.29 10.69
C GLU A 107 -13.85 -25.31 10.22
N ARG A 108 -14.48 -26.48 10.27
CA ARG A 108 -15.91 -26.64 9.97
C ARG A 108 -16.61 -27.62 10.88
N TRP A 109 -17.66 -27.16 11.54
CA TRP A 109 -18.53 -27.95 12.40
C TRP A 109 -19.91 -28.13 11.79
N VAL A 110 -20.52 -29.29 12.02
CA VAL A 110 -21.86 -29.65 11.54
C VAL A 110 -22.69 -30.16 12.71
N GLN A 111 -23.88 -29.60 12.90
CA GLN A 111 -24.84 -30.09 13.88
C GLN A 111 -25.22 -31.54 13.59
N THR A 112 -25.18 -32.42 14.59
CA THR A 112 -25.29 -33.87 14.42
C THR A 112 -26.71 -34.33 14.07
N ASP A 113 -27.72 -33.92 14.84
CA ASP A 113 -29.09 -34.44 14.67
C ASP A 113 -29.94 -33.65 13.66
N GLY A 114 -29.73 -32.33 13.54
CA GLY A 114 -30.47 -31.46 12.63
C GLY A 114 -31.96 -31.28 12.99
N LEU A 115 -32.69 -30.57 12.14
CA LEU A 115 -34.15 -30.40 12.21
C LEU A 115 -34.83 -30.83 10.90
N GLU A 116 -36.11 -31.18 10.91
CA GLU A 116 -36.78 -31.74 9.72
C GLU A 116 -36.96 -30.69 8.60
N TYR A 117 -37.27 -29.45 8.97
CA TYR A 117 -37.46 -28.32 8.07
C TYR A 117 -36.64 -27.10 8.49
N ILE A 118 -36.33 -26.22 7.54
CA ILE A 118 -35.60 -24.96 7.81
C ILE A 118 -36.45 -23.96 8.63
N GLU A 119 -37.78 -24.10 8.56
CA GLU A 119 -38.74 -23.31 9.32
C GLU A 119 -39.03 -23.88 10.72
N ASP A 120 -38.44 -25.03 11.07
CA ASP A 120 -38.58 -25.58 12.42
C ASP A 120 -37.91 -24.63 13.42
N TYR A 121 -38.58 -24.45 14.57
CA TYR A 121 -38.11 -23.54 15.61
C TYR A 121 -36.95 -24.14 16.40
N VAL A 122 -35.89 -23.37 16.59
CA VAL A 122 -34.74 -23.76 17.42
C VAL A 122 -35.02 -23.59 18.92
N GLY A 123 -36.06 -22.83 19.28
CA GLY A 123 -36.45 -22.56 20.65
C GLY A 123 -35.89 -21.24 21.21
N GLU A 124 -36.35 -20.87 22.41
CA GLU A 124 -35.84 -19.73 23.18
C GLU A 124 -34.61 -20.17 23.97
N GLY A 125 -33.53 -19.39 23.89
CA GLY A 125 -32.29 -19.67 24.61
C GLY A 125 -31.11 -18.85 24.08
N THR A 126 -29.93 -19.21 24.53
CA THR A 126 -28.65 -18.61 24.13
C THR A 126 -27.75 -19.66 23.51
N PHE A 127 -27.22 -19.35 22.33
CA PHE A 127 -26.17 -20.11 21.66
C PHE A 127 -24.86 -19.32 21.76
N ILE A 128 -23.79 -19.96 22.25
CA ILE A 128 -22.49 -19.32 22.43
C ILE A 128 -21.46 -20.06 21.60
N TYR A 129 -20.68 -19.32 20.83
CA TYR A 129 -19.53 -19.85 20.12
C TYR A 129 -18.38 -18.85 20.16
N SER A 130 -17.16 -19.33 19.97
CA SER A 130 -15.98 -18.50 19.81
C SER A 130 -15.23 -18.85 18.54
N TYR A 131 -14.56 -17.85 17.97
CA TYR A 131 -13.67 -18.00 16.83
C TYR A 131 -12.60 -16.92 16.85
N ASN A 132 -11.35 -17.28 16.51
CA ASN A 132 -10.19 -16.40 16.66
C ASN A 132 -10.10 -15.82 18.09
N HIS A 133 -10.33 -16.67 19.09
CA HIS A 133 -10.35 -16.31 20.52
C HIS A 133 -11.37 -15.21 20.92
N LYS A 134 -12.31 -14.89 20.03
CA LYS A 134 -13.40 -13.94 20.30
C LYS A 134 -14.71 -14.70 20.45
N GLU A 135 -15.33 -14.55 21.61
CA GLU A 135 -16.63 -15.16 21.92
C GLU A 135 -17.79 -14.31 21.39
N THR A 136 -18.87 -14.97 20.99
CA THR A 136 -20.13 -14.38 20.53
C THR A 136 -21.31 -15.15 21.10
N SER A 137 -22.31 -14.41 21.59
CA SER A 137 -23.55 -14.96 22.13
C SER A 137 -24.74 -14.54 21.27
N ILE A 138 -25.49 -15.52 20.77
CA ILE A 138 -26.71 -15.32 19.98
C ILE A 138 -27.92 -15.69 20.83
N THR A 139 -28.78 -14.73 21.10
CA THR A 139 -30.05 -14.97 21.80
C THR A 139 -31.17 -15.22 20.79
N THR A 140 -31.90 -16.31 20.97
CA THR A 140 -33.07 -16.69 20.15
C THR A 140 -34.37 -16.49 20.92
N THR A 141 -35.49 -16.50 20.20
CA THR A 141 -36.84 -16.47 20.78
C THR A 141 -37.57 -17.78 20.50
N ALA A 142 -38.69 -18.03 21.18
CA ALA A 142 -39.49 -19.23 20.97
C ALA A 142 -40.00 -19.43 19.53
N THR A 143 -39.94 -18.40 18.67
CA THR A 143 -40.34 -18.45 17.25
C THR A 143 -39.18 -18.33 16.28
N THR A 144 -37.93 -18.29 16.75
CA THR A 144 -36.76 -18.23 15.88
C THR A 144 -36.63 -19.54 15.12
N THR A 145 -36.61 -19.49 13.78
CA THR A 145 -36.42 -20.67 12.93
C THR A 145 -34.94 -21.01 12.75
N LEU A 146 -34.65 -22.21 12.24
CA LEU A 146 -33.28 -22.61 11.89
C LEU A 146 -32.67 -21.68 10.82
N GLU A 147 -33.44 -21.28 9.80
CA GLU A 147 -33.01 -20.30 8.80
C GLU A 147 -32.73 -18.92 9.43
N GLU A 148 -33.57 -18.48 10.36
CA GLU A 148 -33.35 -17.22 11.08
C GLU A 148 -32.11 -17.28 11.98
N LEU A 149 -31.81 -18.42 12.62
CA LEU A 149 -30.58 -18.59 13.41
C LEU A 149 -29.33 -18.42 12.54
N VAL A 150 -29.31 -18.97 11.32
CA VAL A 150 -28.22 -18.73 10.35
C VAL A 150 -28.11 -17.24 10.02
N GLY A 151 -29.26 -16.57 9.83
CA GLY A 151 -29.32 -15.13 9.63
C GLY A 151 -28.77 -14.33 10.82
N LEU A 152 -29.09 -14.74 12.05
CA LEU A 152 -28.61 -14.09 13.27
C LEU A 152 -27.10 -14.20 13.41
N ILE A 153 -26.52 -15.39 13.17
CA ILE A 153 -25.06 -15.58 13.22
C ILE A 153 -24.38 -14.74 12.14
N ASN A 154 -24.79 -14.88 10.87
CA ASN A 154 -24.11 -14.24 9.74
C ASN A 154 -24.22 -12.70 9.73
N ASN A 155 -25.28 -12.14 10.32
CA ASN A 155 -25.50 -10.69 10.36
C ASN A 155 -25.22 -10.07 11.74
N ASP A 156 -24.67 -10.83 12.69
CA ASP A 156 -24.25 -10.27 13.98
C ASP A 156 -23.10 -9.27 13.74
N PRO A 157 -23.22 -7.99 14.17
CA PRO A 157 -22.13 -7.03 14.06
C PRO A 157 -20.85 -7.45 14.81
N ASN A 158 -20.95 -8.36 15.78
CA ASN A 158 -19.83 -8.90 16.54
C ASN A 158 -19.27 -10.20 15.98
N ASN A 159 -19.82 -10.73 14.88
CA ASN A 159 -19.37 -11.99 14.28
C ASN A 159 -17.86 -11.94 14.00
N PRO A 160 -17.06 -12.84 14.61
CA PRO A 160 -15.60 -12.81 14.54
C PRO A 160 -15.02 -13.36 13.22
N GLY A 161 -15.86 -13.82 12.28
CA GLY A 161 -15.43 -14.41 11.01
C GLY A 161 -15.97 -15.82 10.74
N VAL A 162 -17.10 -16.20 11.37
CA VAL A 162 -17.76 -17.49 11.14
C VAL A 162 -18.92 -17.32 10.16
N THR A 163 -18.96 -18.16 9.13
CA THR A 163 -20.10 -18.27 8.22
C THR A 163 -20.98 -19.45 8.62
N ALA A 164 -22.23 -19.17 8.97
CA ALA A 164 -23.27 -20.17 9.18
C ALA A 164 -24.00 -20.52 7.87
N SER A 165 -24.34 -21.79 7.68
CA SER A 165 -25.15 -22.27 6.55
C SER A 165 -25.95 -23.52 6.91
N LEU A 166 -26.82 -23.98 6.02
CA LEU A 166 -27.59 -25.21 6.21
C LEU A 166 -27.18 -26.31 5.24
N LEU A 167 -26.98 -27.51 5.77
CA LEU A 167 -26.74 -28.73 4.99
C LEU A 167 -27.94 -29.66 5.12
N HIS A 168 -28.55 -30.04 4.00
CA HIS A 168 -29.61 -31.05 4.00
C HIS A 168 -29.02 -32.46 3.82
N TYR A 169 -29.10 -33.30 4.86
CA TYR A 169 -28.58 -34.66 4.89
C TYR A 169 -29.51 -35.56 5.73
N ASN A 170 -29.64 -36.83 5.37
CA ASN A 170 -30.45 -37.81 6.12
C ASN A 170 -31.89 -37.35 6.48
N ASN A 171 -32.56 -36.64 5.57
CA ASN A 171 -33.89 -36.03 5.76
C ASN A 171 -33.97 -35.00 6.91
N ALA A 172 -32.86 -34.34 7.24
CA ALA A 172 -32.79 -33.22 8.17
C ALA A 172 -31.91 -32.10 7.61
N TYR A 173 -32.11 -30.88 8.12
CA TYR A 173 -31.28 -29.71 7.91
C TYR A 173 -30.38 -29.51 9.12
N HIS A 174 -29.08 -29.49 8.89
CA HIS A 174 -28.05 -29.35 9.89
C HIS A 174 -27.44 -27.96 9.80
N LEU A 175 -27.31 -27.27 10.94
CA LEU A 175 -26.51 -26.05 11.01
C LEU A 175 -25.04 -26.38 10.76
N VAL A 176 -24.41 -25.66 9.83
CA VAL A 176 -22.98 -25.76 9.54
C VAL A 176 -22.34 -24.45 9.92
N LEU A 177 -21.28 -24.50 10.72
CA LEU A 177 -20.44 -23.36 11.08
C LEU A 177 -19.09 -23.53 10.38
N ASN A 178 -18.68 -22.53 9.61
CA ASN A 178 -17.45 -22.54 8.83
C ASN A 178 -16.58 -21.33 9.18
N GLY A 179 -15.32 -21.55 9.55
CA GLY A 179 -14.35 -20.47 9.74
C GLY A 179 -13.95 -19.89 8.38
N ASN A 180 -13.79 -18.58 8.29
CA ASN A 180 -13.41 -17.93 7.03
C ASN A 180 -11.89 -17.92 6.80
N ASP A 181 -11.11 -18.11 7.86
CA ASP A 181 -9.67 -18.10 7.86
C ASP A 181 -9.14 -19.48 8.26
N ALA A 182 -7.96 -19.80 7.76
CA ALA A 182 -7.27 -21.04 8.05
C ALA A 182 -6.31 -20.88 9.24
N GLY A 183 -5.83 -22.00 9.78
CA GLY A 183 -4.84 -22.00 10.85
C GLY A 183 -5.42 -22.27 12.23
N THR A 184 -4.59 -22.79 13.12
CA THR A 184 -5.00 -23.25 14.47
C THR A 184 -5.45 -22.12 15.39
N ASP A 185 -5.11 -20.87 15.07
CA ASP A 185 -5.64 -19.68 15.75
C ASP A 185 -7.14 -19.47 15.46
N TYR A 186 -7.62 -19.93 14.30
CA TYR A 186 -8.98 -19.71 13.81
C TYR A 186 -9.89 -20.90 14.07
N ARG A 187 -9.85 -21.38 15.32
CA ARG A 187 -10.70 -22.48 15.78
C ARG A 187 -12.11 -22.03 16.15
N ILE A 188 -13.12 -22.81 15.80
CA ILE A 188 -14.50 -22.64 16.24
C ILE A 188 -14.72 -23.51 17.48
N LEU A 189 -15.08 -22.90 18.60
CA LEU A 189 -15.53 -23.63 19.79
C LEU A 189 -16.98 -23.28 20.06
N VAL A 190 -17.85 -24.28 20.13
CA VAL A 190 -19.20 -24.12 20.68
C VAL A 190 -19.08 -24.23 22.19
N ASN A 191 -19.53 -23.20 22.90
CA ASN A 191 -19.25 -23.05 24.33
C ASN A 191 -20.49 -23.33 25.17
N ALA A 192 -20.31 -24.00 26.31
CA ALA A 192 -21.38 -24.24 27.27
C ALA A 192 -21.68 -22.99 28.14
N SER A 193 -20.72 -22.08 28.24
CA SER A 193 -20.85 -20.82 28.98
C SER A 193 -19.84 -19.79 28.46
N SER A 194 -19.85 -18.59 29.01
CA SER A 194 -18.92 -17.53 28.63
C SER A 194 -17.51 -17.74 29.18
N THR A 195 -16.49 -17.33 28.41
CA THR A 195 -15.07 -17.31 28.82
C THR A 195 -14.74 -16.11 29.73
N GLU A 196 -13.77 -16.28 30.61
CA GLU A 196 -13.24 -15.19 31.43
C GLU A 196 -12.26 -14.31 30.63
N VAL A 197 -12.36 -12.99 30.80
CA VAL A 197 -11.51 -12.00 30.14
C VAL A 197 -10.83 -11.14 31.19
N TRP A 198 -9.53 -10.96 31.02
CA TRP A 198 -8.68 -10.08 31.80
C TRP A 198 -8.28 -8.88 30.96
N GLU A 199 -8.43 -7.69 31.51
CA GLU A 199 -8.15 -6.43 30.82
C GLU A 199 -7.11 -5.63 31.61
N ALA A 200 -6.21 -4.99 30.89
CA ALA A 200 -5.26 -4.06 31.48
C ALA A 200 -5.99 -2.83 32.05
N ASP A 201 -5.68 -2.43 33.28
CA ASP A 201 -6.27 -1.24 33.91
C ASP A 201 -5.83 0.10 33.25
N SER A 202 -4.87 0.04 32.31
CA SER A 202 -4.40 1.20 31.56
C SER A 202 -3.76 0.82 30.23
N ALA A 203 -4.04 1.61 29.19
CA ALA A 203 -3.40 1.50 27.89
C ALA A 203 -1.91 1.85 27.88
N PHE A 204 -1.14 1.15 27.04
CA PHE A 204 0.12 1.63 26.51
C PHE A 204 -0.10 2.77 25.53
N THR A 205 0.70 3.83 25.63
CA THR A 205 0.53 5.03 24.83
C THR A 205 1.86 5.54 24.30
N THR A 206 1.78 6.32 23.24
CA THR A 206 2.88 7.09 22.65
C THR A 206 2.57 8.58 22.79
N GLY A 207 3.50 9.44 22.36
CA GLY A 207 3.25 10.88 22.28
C GLY A 207 2.10 11.28 21.33
N SER A 208 1.62 10.36 20.49
CA SER A 208 0.62 10.59 19.44
C SER A 208 -0.71 9.84 19.61
N GLY A 209 -0.87 9.01 20.63
CA GLY A 209 -2.07 8.18 20.85
C GLY A 209 -1.74 6.81 21.42
N ASP A 210 -2.66 5.85 21.28
CA ASP A 210 -2.49 4.49 21.80
C ASP A 210 -1.39 3.74 21.06
N ALA A 211 -0.69 2.85 21.76
CA ALA A 211 0.37 2.04 21.19
C ALA A 211 -0.21 0.93 20.28
N THR A 212 0.55 0.56 19.26
CA THR A 212 0.28 -0.56 18.36
C THR A 212 1.27 -1.70 18.59
N LEU A 213 1.02 -2.87 18.01
CA LEU A 213 1.96 -4.00 18.05
C LEU A 213 3.36 -3.66 17.49
N SER A 214 3.46 -2.72 16.56
CA SER A 214 4.75 -2.27 16.00
C SER A 214 5.46 -1.22 16.85
N THR A 215 4.80 -0.66 17.86
CA THR A 215 5.38 0.37 18.73
C THR A 215 6.53 -0.24 19.54
N LYS A 216 7.69 0.42 19.53
CA LYS A 216 8.84 -0.02 20.32
C LYS A 216 8.58 0.22 21.81
N ILE A 217 9.04 -0.69 22.66
CA ILE A 217 8.96 -0.52 24.12
C ILE A 217 9.63 0.79 24.57
N THR A 218 10.71 1.18 23.91
CA THR A 218 11.44 2.42 24.18
C THR A 218 10.72 3.69 23.74
N GLU A 219 9.69 3.59 22.91
CA GLU A 219 8.87 4.70 22.41
C GLU A 219 7.57 4.89 23.22
N LEU A 220 7.30 3.99 24.17
CA LEU A 220 6.17 4.11 25.07
C LEU A 220 6.34 5.32 26.00
N ALA A 221 5.26 6.04 26.24
CA ALA A 221 5.22 7.13 27.21
C ALA A 221 5.49 6.62 28.65
N GLN A 222 5.24 5.33 28.89
CA GLN A 222 5.49 4.62 30.15
C GLN A 222 6.95 4.22 30.33
N PHE A 223 7.79 4.38 29.29
CA PHE A 223 9.22 4.09 29.33
C PHE A 223 10.03 5.36 29.55
N THR A 224 11.01 5.30 30.44
CA THR A 224 11.99 6.37 30.62
C THR A 224 13.39 5.79 30.71
N ALA A 225 14.36 6.49 30.11
CA ALA A 225 15.77 6.12 30.17
C ALA A 225 16.65 7.37 30.29
N ASN A 226 17.56 7.37 31.27
CA ASN A 226 18.55 8.44 31.42
C ASN A 226 19.82 8.19 30.58
N ASN A 227 20.20 6.92 30.38
CA ASN A 227 21.42 6.50 29.66
C ASN A 227 21.17 5.43 28.59
N GLY A 228 19.94 5.30 28.10
CA GLY A 228 19.54 4.24 27.18
C GLY A 228 19.56 2.84 27.80
N LEU A 229 19.26 1.82 27.00
CA LEU A 229 19.29 0.41 27.40
C LEU A 229 20.74 -0.08 27.57
N GLN A 230 20.99 -0.94 28.55
CA GLN A 230 22.29 -1.59 28.82
C GLN A 230 22.35 -3.02 28.27
N GLY A 231 21.22 -3.56 27.81
CA GLY A 231 21.11 -4.87 27.16
C GLY A 231 20.84 -6.02 28.12
N ASP A 232 20.53 -5.73 29.38
CA ASP A 232 20.11 -6.70 30.40
C ASP A 232 18.75 -6.39 31.03
N GLU A 233 18.00 -5.45 30.44
CA GLU A 233 16.62 -5.15 30.79
C GLU A 233 15.67 -6.28 30.37
N GLN A 234 14.70 -6.62 31.23
CA GLN A 234 13.76 -7.71 30.98
C GLN A 234 12.34 -7.38 31.43
N ILE A 235 11.34 -7.95 30.76
CA ILE A 235 9.98 -8.10 31.28
C ILE A 235 9.80 -9.56 31.68
N GLN A 236 9.48 -9.81 32.94
CA GLN A 236 9.15 -11.13 33.47
C GLN A 236 7.64 -11.34 33.39
N ILE A 237 7.24 -12.48 32.84
CA ILE A 237 5.85 -12.89 32.68
C ILE A 237 5.64 -14.11 33.57
N THR A 238 4.71 -13.99 34.51
CA THR A 238 4.33 -15.04 35.47
C THR A 238 2.83 -15.06 35.63
N GLY A 239 2.25 -16.14 36.14
CA GLY A 239 0.81 -16.25 36.22
C GLY A 239 0.32 -17.62 36.65
N THR A 240 -0.99 -17.81 36.56
CA THR A 240 -1.66 -19.10 36.74
C THR A 240 -2.53 -19.42 35.54
N ASP A 241 -2.67 -20.71 35.23
CA ASP A 241 -3.60 -21.24 34.25
C ASP A 241 -5.05 -21.19 34.73
N HIS A 242 -5.98 -21.66 33.89
CA HIS A 242 -7.40 -21.76 34.22
C HIS A 242 -7.69 -22.50 35.54
N GLY A 243 -6.94 -23.57 35.82
CA GLY A 243 -7.07 -24.39 37.03
C GLY A 243 -6.41 -23.79 38.27
N GLY A 244 -5.63 -22.72 38.13
CA GLY A 244 -4.86 -22.09 39.21
C GLY A 244 -3.45 -22.64 39.39
N GLY A 245 -2.98 -23.51 38.48
CA GLY A 245 -1.60 -23.98 38.43
C GLY A 245 -0.66 -22.91 37.87
N PRO A 246 0.63 -22.84 38.29
CA PRO A 246 1.53 -21.82 37.79
C PRO A 246 1.94 -22.08 36.32
N ILE A 247 1.92 -21.04 35.48
CA ILE A 247 2.47 -21.11 34.12
C ILE A 247 4.01 -21.10 34.15
N THR A 248 4.64 -21.52 33.04
CA THR A 248 6.09 -21.40 32.86
C THR A 248 6.48 -19.93 32.83
N GLN A 249 7.41 -19.52 33.70
CA GLN A 249 7.92 -18.15 33.69
C GLN A 249 8.72 -17.88 32.41
N VAL A 250 8.35 -16.81 31.71
CA VAL A 250 9.03 -16.32 30.51
C VAL A 250 9.69 -14.97 30.81
N ASN A 251 10.88 -14.73 30.27
CA ASN A 251 11.59 -13.45 30.40
C ASN A 251 11.87 -12.88 29.01
N LEU A 252 11.16 -11.80 28.66
CA LEU A 252 11.41 -11.05 27.42
C LEU A 252 12.58 -10.09 27.64
N ASN A 253 13.67 -10.28 26.88
CA ASN A 253 14.78 -9.33 26.86
C ASN A 253 14.40 -8.06 26.08
N ILE A 254 14.69 -6.89 26.64
CA ILE A 254 14.41 -5.60 26.02
C ILE A 254 15.64 -5.08 25.30
N THR A 255 15.46 -4.80 24.01
CA THR A 255 16.45 -4.19 23.11
C THR A 255 15.84 -2.95 22.48
N GLU A 256 16.64 -2.17 21.76
CA GLU A 256 16.17 -0.98 21.02
C GLU A 256 15.14 -1.28 19.92
N ASN A 257 14.94 -2.57 19.59
CA ASN A 257 13.98 -3.03 18.59
C ASN A 257 12.89 -3.92 19.18
N THR A 258 12.84 -4.09 20.50
CA THR A 258 11.75 -4.85 21.13
C THR A 258 10.45 -4.04 21.08
N THR A 259 9.38 -4.63 20.57
CA THR A 259 8.07 -3.97 20.39
C THR A 259 7.03 -4.50 21.37
N VAL A 260 5.89 -3.82 21.47
CA VAL A 260 4.70 -4.32 22.17
C VAL A 260 4.25 -5.65 21.56
N GLY A 261 4.37 -5.82 20.24
CA GLY A 261 4.08 -7.09 19.56
C GLY A 261 4.91 -8.26 20.08
N HIS A 262 6.21 -8.05 20.35
CA HIS A 262 7.03 -9.09 21.00
C HIS A 262 6.54 -9.40 22.41
N LEU A 263 6.12 -8.41 23.19
CA LEU A 263 5.53 -8.66 24.51
C LEU A 263 4.25 -9.49 24.42
N ILE A 264 3.34 -9.15 23.50
CA ILE A 264 2.12 -9.94 23.29
C ILE A 264 2.45 -11.37 22.85
N SER A 265 3.45 -11.56 21.97
CA SER A 265 3.92 -12.89 21.57
C SER A 265 4.42 -13.69 22.77
N GLU A 266 5.30 -13.13 23.58
CA GLU A 266 5.88 -13.83 24.75
C GLU A 266 4.83 -14.12 25.83
N ILE A 267 3.78 -13.28 25.95
CA ILE A 267 2.64 -13.60 26.80
C ILE A 267 1.89 -14.80 26.24
N ASN A 268 1.57 -14.81 24.95
CA ASN A 268 0.91 -15.95 24.31
C ASN A 268 1.73 -17.24 24.46
N ASP A 269 3.06 -17.15 24.28
CA ASP A 269 3.98 -18.28 24.45
C ASP A 269 4.02 -18.75 25.92
N ALA A 270 3.91 -17.85 26.90
CA ALA A 270 3.85 -18.21 28.32
C ALA A 270 2.56 -18.95 28.71
N PHE A 271 1.44 -18.67 28.02
CA PHE A 271 0.16 -19.32 28.26
C PHE A 271 -0.09 -20.54 27.37
N ASP A 272 0.72 -20.77 26.33
CA ASP A 272 0.76 -22.01 25.54
C ASP A 272 -0.63 -22.53 25.10
N GLY A 273 -1.45 -21.61 24.58
CA GLY A 273 -2.80 -21.93 24.10
C GLY A 273 -3.87 -22.04 25.20
N ILE A 274 -3.53 -21.87 26.48
CA ILE A 274 -4.51 -21.80 27.59
C ILE A 274 -5.30 -20.48 27.53
N ALA A 275 -4.63 -19.38 27.21
CA ALA A 275 -5.23 -18.07 27.05
C ALA A 275 -4.56 -17.31 25.90
N LYS A 276 -5.28 -16.39 25.27
CA LYS A 276 -4.78 -15.53 24.19
C LYS A 276 -4.70 -14.09 24.64
N ALA A 277 -3.51 -13.50 24.56
CA ALA A 277 -3.26 -12.08 24.69
C ALA A 277 -3.40 -11.37 23.34
N THR A 278 -4.17 -10.29 23.33
CA THR A 278 -4.33 -9.34 22.23
C THR A 278 -4.04 -7.91 22.71
N LEU A 279 -3.90 -6.99 21.77
CA LEU A 279 -3.76 -5.56 22.06
C LEU A 279 -4.89 -4.80 21.36
N GLU A 280 -5.79 -4.20 22.14
CA GLU A 280 -6.90 -3.39 21.63
C GLU A 280 -6.81 -1.99 22.22
N ASN A 281 -6.71 -0.97 21.35
CA ASN A 281 -6.56 0.44 21.78
C ASN A 281 -5.42 0.66 22.81
N GLY A 282 -4.32 -0.08 22.67
CA GLY A 282 -3.17 -0.02 23.57
C GLY A 282 -3.32 -0.82 24.88
N GLU A 283 -4.49 -1.40 25.17
CA GLU A 283 -4.73 -2.25 26.33
C GLU A 283 -4.46 -3.71 26.00
N ILE A 284 -3.76 -4.40 26.90
CA ILE A 284 -3.61 -5.85 26.82
C ILE A 284 -4.93 -6.47 27.24
N ILE A 285 -5.47 -7.34 26.40
CA ILE A 285 -6.63 -8.19 26.73
C ILE A 285 -6.15 -9.62 26.72
N LEU A 286 -6.38 -10.36 27.80
CA LEU A 286 -6.08 -11.79 27.92
C LEU A 286 -7.39 -12.55 28.06
N THR A 287 -7.71 -13.36 27.07
CA THR A 287 -8.95 -14.16 27.03
C THR A 287 -8.62 -15.62 27.32
N ASP A 288 -9.32 -16.21 28.29
CA ASP A 288 -9.23 -17.66 28.56
C ASP A 288 -9.84 -18.44 27.39
N ASN A 289 -9.15 -19.47 26.91
CA ASN A 289 -9.67 -20.32 25.84
C ASN A 289 -10.64 -21.40 26.36
N THR A 290 -10.74 -21.57 27.68
CA THR A 290 -11.69 -22.47 28.34
C THR A 290 -12.86 -21.69 28.91
N SER A 291 -14.08 -22.05 28.51
CA SER A 291 -15.30 -21.41 29.03
C SER A 291 -15.56 -21.78 30.50
N GLY A 292 -16.17 -20.86 31.26
CA GLY A 292 -16.50 -21.06 32.67
C GLY A 292 -15.63 -20.23 33.61
N THR A 293 -15.86 -20.36 34.92
CA THR A 293 -15.12 -19.59 35.94
C THR A 293 -13.66 -20.05 35.98
N SER A 294 -12.74 -19.09 35.94
CA SER A 294 -11.30 -19.35 35.84
C SER A 294 -10.54 -18.88 37.08
N ASN A 295 -9.40 -19.51 37.36
CA ASN A 295 -8.38 -18.97 38.27
C ASN A 295 -7.16 -18.45 37.49
N LEU A 296 -7.31 -18.16 36.20
CA LEU A 296 -6.29 -17.56 35.35
C LEU A 296 -5.75 -16.29 36.02
N SER A 297 -4.46 -16.06 35.94
CA SER A 297 -3.87 -14.78 36.32
C SER A 297 -2.61 -14.50 35.54
N ILE A 298 -2.31 -13.22 35.33
CA ILE A 298 -1.06 -12.77 34.71
C ILE A 298 -0.44 -11.65 35.54
N THR A 299 0.88 -11.68 35.66
CA THR A 299 1.68 -10.64 36.30
C THR A 299 2.87 -10.32 35.41
N LEU A 300 2.99 -9.05 35.04
CA LEU A 300 4.09 -8.50 34.25
C LEU A 300 4.99 -7.66 35.16
N ALA A 301 6.29 -7.98 35.20
CA ALA A 301 7.26 -7.27 36.04
C ALA A 301 8.46 -6.79 35.22
N TYR A 302 8.77 -5.50 35.28
CA TYR A 302 9.95 -4.94 34.62
C TYR A 302 11.20 -5.02 35.51
N ASN A 303 12.27 -5.56 34.97
CA ASN A 303 13.60 -5.57 35.55
C ASN A 303 14.52 -4.65 34.73
N GLN A 304 15.01 -3.57 35.35
CA GLN A 304 15.90 -2.60 34.72
C GLN A 304 17.35 -3.11 34.52
N GLY A 305 17.65 -4.33 34.97
CA GLY A 305 18.99 -4.90 34.88
C GLY A 305 20.02 -4.03 35.60
N SER A 306 21.13 -3.77 34.93
CA SER A 306 22.24 -2.91 35.39
C SER A 306 22.03 -1.43 35.09
N GLY A 307 20.98 -1.09 34.32
CA GLY A 307 20.65 0.26 33.89
C GLY A 307 19.85 1.10 34.89
N ASP A 308 19.46 2.29 34.42
CA ASP A 308 18.60 3.26 35.13
C ASP A 308 17.37 3.60 34.26
N THR A 309 16.75 2.55 33.74
CA THR A 309 15.52 2.62 32.95
C THR A 309 14.33 2.29 33.82
N THR A 310 13.18 2.87 33.51
CA THR A 310 11.92 2.45 34.13
C THR A 310 10.87 2.21 33.06
N LEU A 311 10.10 1.16 33.23
CA LEU A 311 8.91 0.86 32.43
C LEU A 311 7.77 0.59 33.40
N THR A 312 6.72 1.40 33.34
CA THR A 312 5.50 1.15 34.10
C THR A 312 4.60 0.23 33.29
N LEU A 313 4.42 -1.00 33.76
CA LEU A 313 3.53 -2.00 33.15
C LEU A 313 2.15 -1.93 33.80
N PRO A 314 1.06 -2.16 33.04
CA PRO A 314 -0.29 -2.14 33.59
C PRO A 314 -0.52 -3.32 34.54
N THR A 315 -1.42 -3.12 35.50
CA THR A 315 -2.04 -4.22 36.24
C THR A 315 -3.16 -4.82 35.41
N MET A 316 -3.33 -6.14 35.50
CA MET A 316 -4.37 -6.87 34.80
C MET A 316 -5.47 -7.23 35.80
N SER A 317 -6.73 -7.04 35.42
CA SER A 317 -7.89 -7.35 36.26
C SER A 317 -8.99 -8.07 35.47
N VAL A 318 -9.84 -8.83 36.16
CA VAL A 318 -10.96 -9.55 35.55
C VAL A 318 -12.02 -8.53 35.09
N SER A 319 -12.33 -8.51 33.80
CA SER A 319 -13.39 -7.67 33.22
C SER A 319 -14.73 -8.42 33.15
N THR A 320 -14.72 -9.73 32.87
CA THR A 320 -15.91 -10.59 32.86
C THR A 320 -15.67 -11.90 33.61
N GLU A 321 -16.49 -12.20 34.61
CA GLU A 321 -16.45 -13.51 35.29
C GLU A 321 -17.00 -14.59 34.34
N GLY A 322 -16.16 -15.56 33.97
CA GLY A 322 -16.55 -16.69 33.14
C GLY A 322 -17.65 -17.53 33.80
N GLY A 323 -18.60 -18.01 33.00
CA GLY A 323 -19.79 -18.73 33.49
C GLY A 323 -21.00 -17.85 33.86
N SER A 324 -20.91 -16.52 33.74
CA SER A 324 -22.03 -15.61 34.04
C SER A 324 -23.21 -15.73 33.05
N THR A 325 -22.90 -16.06 31.80
CA THR A 325 -23.89 -16.43 30.76
C THR A 325 -23.69 -17.90 30.39
N THR A 326 -24.78 -18.68 30.43
CA THR A 326 -24.80 -20.12 30.12
C THR A 326 -25.52 -20.34 28.80
N ALA A 327 -24.97 -21.18 27.93
CA ALA A 327 -25.66 -21.64 26.73
C ALA A 327 -26.74 -22.66 27.11
N ASP A 328 -27.98 -22.42 26.69
CA ASP A 328 -29.14 -23.23 27.06
C ASP A 328 -30.06 -23.56 25.87
N LEU A 329 -29.63 -23.23 24.65
CA LEU A 329 -30.37 -23.59 23.44
C LEU A 329 -30.34 -25.12 23.21
N VAL A 330 -31.52 -25.73 23.20
CA VAL A 330 -31.69 -27.20 23.12
C VAL A 330 -31.23 -27.74 21.77
N ASN A 331 -30.46 -28.84 21.76
CA ASN A 331 -29.86 -29.47 20.57
C ASN A 331 -28.80 -28.63 19.84
N PHE A 332 -28.25 -27.62 20.54
CA PHE A 332 -27.12 -26.79 20.08
C PHE A 332 -26.03 -26.69 21.16
N ALA A 333 -25.92 -27.70 22.03
CA ALA A 333 -24.83 -27.82 22.99
C ALA A 333 -23.53 -28.26 22.28
N PRO A 334 -22.36 -28.16 22.91
CA PRO A 334 -21.09 -28.58 22.28
C PRO A 334 -21.10 -30.04 21.79
N SER A 335 -21.78 -30.94 22.51
CA SER A 335 -21.95 -32.35 22.12
C SER A 335 -22.81 -32.57 20.88
N ASP A 336 -23.59 -31.57 20.47
CA ASP A 336 -24.53 -31.65 19.35
C ASP A 336 -23.88 -31.27 18.03
N PHE A 337 -22.56 -30.98 18.02
CA PHE A 337 -21.80 -30.67 16.82
C PHE A 337 -20.69 -31.68 16.60
N THR A 338 -20.45 -32.01 15.33
CA THR A 338 -19.36 -32.86 14.86
C THR A 338 -18.41 -32.03 14.00
N MET A 339 -17.12 -32.04 14.34
CA MET A 339 -16.08 -31.43 13.51
C MET A 339 -15.89 -32.23 12.23
N SER A 340 -16.09 -31.58 11.09
CA SER A 340 -15.98 -32.19 9.75
C SER A 340 -14.67 -31.83 9.05
N GLN A 341 -13.98 -30.79 9.54
CA GLN A 341 -12.66 -30.35 9.09
C GLN A 341 -12.02 -29.57 10.23
N ALA A 342 -10.78 -29.91 10.61
CA ALA A 342 -10.04 -29.22 11.65
C ALA A 342 -9.33 -27.98 11.08
N ALA A 343 -9.24 -26.93 11.89
CA ALA A 343 -8.29 -25.85 11.65
C ALA A 343 -6.86 -26.40 11.80
N GLN A 344 -5.98 -26.08 10.87
CA GLN A 344 -4.58 -26.45 10.94
C GLN A 344 -3.73 -25.41 10.21
N ASP A 345 -2.48 -25.26 10.62
CA ASP A 345 -1.50 -24.39 9.98
C ASP A 345 -0.88 -25.05 8.74
N SER A 346 -0.36 -24.22 7.84
CA SER A 346 0.55 -24.66 6.78
C SER A 346 1.92 -24.93 7.38
N LYS A 347 2.59 -26.00 6.90
CA LYS A 347 3.90 -26.43 7.38
C LYS A 347 4.88 -26.39 6.21
N ILE A 348 5.84 -25.47 6.27
CA ILE A 348 6.79 -25.24 5.18
C ILE A 348 8.25 -25.29 5.61
N LYS A 349 9.14 -25.56 4.65
CA LYS A 349 10.57 -25.27 4.73
C LYS A 349 11.01 -24.46 3.54
N VAL A 350 11.93 -23.55 3.77
CA VAL A 350 12.62 -22.83 2.70
C VAL A 350 14.11 -23.07 2.85
N ASP A 351 14.75 -23.53 1.79
CA ASP A 351 16.19 -23.83 1.72
C ASP A 351 16.67 -24.77 2.83
N GLY A 352 15.79 -25.69 3.25
CA GLY A 352 16.06 -26.66 4.32
C GLY A 352 15.98 -26.10 5.74
N PHE A 353 15.56 -24.84 5.91
CA PHE A 353 15.23 -24.28 7.22
C PHE A 353 13.74 -24.48 7.54
N PRO A 354 13.39 -24.85 8.79
CA PRO A 354 14.28 -25.12 9.92
C PRO A 354 15.08 -26.42 9.72
N SER A 355 16.34 -26.39 10.18
CA SER A 355 17.26 -27.54 10.12
C SER A 355 17.22 -28.42 11.36
N THR A 356 16.43 -28.03 12.36
CA THR A 356 16.21 -28.78 13.59
C THR A 356 15.47 -30.08 13.29
N ALA A 357 15.91 -31.16 13.94
CA ALA A 357 15.20 -32.43 13.87
C ALA A 357 13.88 -32.32 14.67
N PRO A 358 12.84 -33.06 14.28
CA PRO A 358 11.62 -33.14 15.07
C PRO A 358 11.92 -33.58 16.52
N VAL A 359 11.22 -32.98 17.47
CA VAL A 359 11.28 -33.26 18.90
C VAL A 359 9.86 -33.55 19.36
N ALA A 360 9.67 -34.73 19.96
CA ALA A 360 8.42 -35.11 20.61
C ALA A 360 8.15 -34.23 21.82
N GLU A 361 6.92 -33.75 21.95
CA GLU A 361 6.50 -33.00 23.13
C GLU A 361 6.26 -33.94 24.32
N VAL A 362 6.58 -33.45 25.52
CA VAL A 362 6.30 -34.14 26.78
C VAL A 362 5.61 -33.21 27.77
N GLN A 363 4.38 -33.58 28.15
CA GLN A 363 3.59 -32.92 29.20
C GLN A 363 3.48 -33.82 30.44
N HIS A 364 3.51 -33.23 31.63
CA HIS A 364 3.42 -33.92 32.91
C HIS A 364 2.22 -33.43 33.72
N LEU A 365 1.32 -34.35 34.09
CA LEU A 365 0.35 -34.11 35.15
C LEU A 365 0.99 -34.46 36.49
N ASN A 366 1.26 -33.46 37.32
CA ASN A 366 1.82 -33.65 38.65
C ASN A 366 0.71 -33.63 39.71
N PHE A 367 0.80 -34.55 40.67
CA PHE A 367 -0.15 -34.66 41.77
C PHE A 367 0.50 -35.14 43.07
N ASN A 368 0.09 -34.61 44.21
CA ASN A 368 0.64 -34.79 45.55
C ASN A 368 -0.30 -35.57 46.49
N SER A 369 -1.59 -35.66 46.17
CA SER A 369 -2.64 -36.34 46.94
C SER A 369 -3.33 -37.42 46.11
N LYS A 370 -3.51 -38.62 46.67
CA LYS A 370 -4.23 -39.69 45.97
C LYS A 370 -5.72 -39.39 45.80
N ALA A 371 -6.28 -39.74 44.65
CA ALA A 371 -7.73 -39.79 44.42
C ALA A 371 -8.32 -41.08 45.03
N ASN A 372 -9.40 -40.98 45.82
CA ASN A 372 -10.04 -42.13 46.49
C ASN A 372 -11.37 -42.57 45.83
N SER A 373 -12.01 -41.68 45.09
CA SER A 373 -13.26 -41.92 44.37
C SER A 373 -13.50 -40.80 43.36
N GLY A 374 -14.44 -41.00 42.43
CA GLY A 374 -14.86 -39.97 41.47
C GLY A 374 -14.43 -40.26 40.04
N THR A 375 -14.67 -39.28 39.18
CA THR A 375 -14.28 -39.25 37.76
C THR A 375 -13.64 -37.92 37.41
N TRP A 376 -12.94 -37.90 36.28
CA TRP A 376 -12.26 -36.73 35.74
C TRP A 376 -12.26 -36.82 34.22
N THR A 377 -12.00 -35.72 33.53
CA THR A 377 -11.87 -35.68 32.07
C THR A 377 -10.63 -34.93 31.64
N LEU A 378 -10.18 -35.20 30.42
CA LEU A 378 -9.13 -34.43 29.75
C LEU A 378 -9.73 -33.73 28.54
N THR A 379 -9.35 -32.48 28.33
CA THR A 379 -9.66 -31.74 27.11
C THR A 379 -8.38 -31.53 26.33
N TYR A 380 -8.39 -31.93 25.06
CA TYR A 380 -7.33 -31.69 24.09
C TYR A 380 -7.94 -31.09 22.84
N ASP A 381 -7.43 -29.93 22.40
CA ASP A 381 -7.89 -29.24 21.19
C ASP A 381 -9.42 -29.10 21.10
N GLY A 382 -10.04 -28.66 22.20
CA GLY A 382 -11.48 -28.42 22.30
C GLY A 382 -12.35 -29.67 22.43
N GLN A 383 -11.78 -30.87 22.45
CA GLN A 383 -12.53 -32.11 22.67
C GLN A 383 -12.23 -32.70 24.04
N THR A 384 -13.29 -32.99 24.78
CA THR A 384 -13.21 -33.59 26.11
C THR A 384 -13.42 -35.09 26.05
N THR A 385 -12.58 -35.86 26.74
CA THR A 385 -12.72 -37.31 26.86
C THR A 385 -14.02 -37.68 27.56
N ALA A 386 -14.48 -38.91 27.37
CA ALA A 386 -15.47 -39.49 28.28
C ALA A 386 -14.92 -39.50 29.73
N ALA A 387 -15.83 -39.57 30.71
CA ALA A 387 -15.46 -39.60 32.13
C ALA A 387 -14.52 -40.77 32.46
N ILE A 388 -13.31 -40.45 32.90
CA ILE A 388 -12.26 -41.38 33.30
C ILE A 388 -12.38 -41.65 34.80
N ALA A 389 -12.32 -42.91 35.22
CA ALA A 389 -12.40 -43.27 36.64
C ALA A 389 -11.14 -42.84 37.41
N HIS A 390 -11.29 -42.47 38.70
CA HIS A 390 -10.14 -42.10 39.57
C HIS A 390 -9.03 -43.16 39.69
N ASN A 391 -9.34 -44.43 39.42
CA ASN A 391 -8.42 -45.56 39.48
C ASN A 391 -8.12 -46.18 38.10
N ALA A 392 -8.38 -45.43 37.02
CA ALA A 392 -8.04 -45.84 35.67
C ALA A 392 -6.52 -46.03 35.54
N THR A 393 -6.13 -47.07 34.82
CA THR A 393 -4.73 -47.33 34.45
C THR A 393 -4.27 -46.35 33.37
N VAL A 394 -2.96 -46.11 33.25
CA VAL A 394 -2.40 -45.25 32.18
C VAL A 394 -2.82 -45.68 30.77
N ALA A 395 -3.05 -46.99 30.55
CA ALA A 395 -3.54 -47.53 29.28
C ALA A 395 -5.02 -47.17 29.02
N GLU A 396 -5.85 -47.14 30.07
CA GLU A 396 -7.25 -46.68 29.96
C GLU A 396 -7.32 -45.18 29.73
N VAL A 397 -6.41 -44.39 30.31
CA VAL A 397 -6.27 -42.95 30.04
C VAL A 397 -5.84 -42.71 28.58
N GLN A 398 -4.83 -43.44 28.09
CA GLN A 398 -4.42 -43.35 26.68
C GLN A 398 -5.57 -43.70 25.74
N ALA A 399 -6.30 -44.79 26.02
CA ALA A 399 -7.45 -45.19 25.20
C ALA A 399 -8.58 -44.15 25.21
N ALA A 400 -8.74 -43.38 26.30
CA ALA A 400 -9.71 -42.30 26.37
C ALA A 400 -9.30 -41.10 25.49
N LEU A 401 -8.00 -40.78 25.42
CA LEU A 401 -7.48 -39.72 24.53
C LEU A 401 -7.52 -40.15 23.06
N GLU A 402 -7.10 -41.37 22.73
CA GLU A 402 -7.18 -41.93 21.36
C GLU A 402 -8.63 -42.14 20.86
N ALA A 403 -9.63 -42.02 21.74
CA ALA A 403 -11.04 -42.04 21.36
C ALA A 403 -11.57 -40.66 20.92
N LEU A 404 -10.81 -39.58 21.14
CA LEU A 404 -11.15 -38.26 20.64
C LEU A 404 -11.00 -38.23 19.11
N SER A 405 -11.84 -37.46 18.42
CA SER A 405 -11.82 -37.43 16.95
C SER A 405 -10.62 -36.68 16.37
N ASN A 406 -9.89 -35.93 17.21
CA ASN A 406 -8.69 -35.16 16.89
C ASN A 406 -7.38 -35.86 17.32
N VAL A 407 -7.42 -37.06 17.88
CA VAL A 407 -6.22 -37.81 18.29
C VAL A 407 -6.22 -39.19 17.61
N SER A 408 -5.21 -39.47 16.79
CA SER A 408 -5.06 -40.78 16.15
C SER A 408 -4.28 -41.75 17.03
N ALA A 409 -4.45 -43.06 16.80
CA ALA A 409 -3.67 -44.07 17.49
C ALA A 409 -2.16 -43.89 17.21
N GLY A 410 -1.37 -43.70 18.26
CA GLY A 410 0.07 -43.43 18.17
C GLY A 410 0.47 -41.95 18.18
N ASP A 411 -0.48 -41.02 18.13
CA ASP A 411 -0.23 -39.58 18.28
C ASP A 411 0.19 -39.21 19.71
N ILE A 412 -0.25 -40.00 20.69
CA ILE A 412 0.08 -39.80 22.10
C ILE A 412 0.38 -41.13 22.79
N THR A 413 1.36 -41.12 23.68
CA THR A 413 1.67 -42.23 24.59
C THR A 413 1.56 -41.75 26.03
N VAL A 414 0.78 -42.45 26.86
CA VAL A 414 0.63 -42.14 28.30
C VAL A 414 1.43 -43.12 29.14
N GLY A 415 2.19 -42.61 30.09
CA GLY A 415 3.02 -43.38 31.02
C GLY A 415 3.13 -42.71 32.38
N GLY A 416 4.10 -43.15 33.19
CA GLY A 416 4.31 -42.62 34.54
C GLY A 416 3.42 -43.29 35.59
N ASP A 417 3.00 -42.50 36.57
CA ASP A 417 2.23 -42.93 37.74
C ASP A 417 0.71 -42.78 37.55
N GLU A 418 -0.07 -43.57 38.31
CA GLU A 418 -1.53 -43.46 38.36
C GLU A 418 -1.97 -42.53 39.50
N LEU A 419 -3.13 -41.87 39.37
CA LEU A 419 -3.70 -40.93 40.36
C LEU A 419 -4.01 -41.57 41.74
N THR A 420 -3.75 -42.87 41.90
CA THR A 420 -3.92 -43.64 43.14
C THR A 420 -2.77 -43.48 44.14
N LEU A 421 -1.66 -42.84 43.74
CA LEU A 421 -0.48 -42.59 44.58
C LEU A 421 -0.55 -41.25 45.33
N ASN A 422 0.12 -41.18 46.49
CA ASN A 422 0.42 -39.90 47.13
C ASN A 422 1.76 -39.43 46.58
N ASN A 423 1.74 -38.35 45.80
CA ASN A 423 2.88 -37.84 45.04
C ASN A 423 3.29 -38.73 43.85
N GLY A 424 2.91 -38.32 42.65
CA GLY A 424 3.23 -39.00 41.40
C GLY A 424 3.17 -38.04 40.21
N THR A 425 3.68 -38.52 39.08
CA THR A 425 3.65 -37.79 37.82
C THR A 425 3.19 -38.73 36.71
N MET A 426 2.10 -38.35 36.04
CA MET A 426 1.65 -39.02 34.82
C MET A 426 2.22 -38.27 33.60
N THR A 427 2.86 -39.00 32.69
CA THR A 427 3.59 -38.43 31.55
C THR A 427 2.82 -38.68 30.27
N PHE A 428 2.70 -37.64 29.45
CA PHE A 428 2.06 -37.66 28.15
C PHE A 428 3.13 -37.28 27.12
N THR A 429 3.39 -38.16 26.16
CA THR A 429 4.38 -37.92 25.10
C THR A 429 3.68 -37.90 23.77
N PHE A 430 3.70 -36.75 23.09
CA PHE A 430 3.13 -36.59 21.76
C PHE A 430 4.13 -37.00 20.68
N SER A 431 3.64 -37.44 19.52
CA SER A 431 4.47 -37.76 18.36
C SER A 431 5.28 -36.54 17.92
N ASP A 432 6.55 -36.75 17.55
CA ASP A 432 7.42 -35.68 17.03
C ASP A 432 6.89 -35.04 15.74
N THR A 433 6.02 -35.74 15.02
CA THR A 433 5.34 -35.23 13.82
C THR A 433 4.24 -34.21 14.10
N LEU A 434 3.71 -34.18 15.33
CA LEU A 434 2.69 -33.19 15.72
C LEU A 434 3.33 -31.82 15.97
N GLY A 435 4.58 -31.82 16.43
CA GLY A 435 5.29 -30.62 16.83
C GLY A 435 4.82 -30.14 18.19
N ASP A 436 4.63 -28.83 18.30
CA ASP A 436 4.12 -28.15 19.48
C ASP A 436 2.60 -28.40 19.61
N ALA A 437 2.23 -29.29 20.52
CA ALA A 437 0.88 -29.67 20.87
C ALA A 437 0.33 -28.75 21.97
N ASN A 438 -0.97 -28.46 21.94
CA ASN A 438 -1.58 -27.64 22.98
C ASN A 438 -1.56 -28.37 24.33
N MET A 439 -1.40 -27.61 25.41
CA MET A 439 -1.46 -28.14 26.78
C MET A 439 -2.77 -28.89 27.03
N LEU A 440 -2.68 -30.11 27.59
CA LEU A 440 -3.85 -30.83 28.08
C LEU A 440 -4.48 -30.08 29.25
N VAL A 441 -5.81 -29.98 29.24
CA VAL A 441 -6.59 -29.41 30.35
C VAL A 441 -7.30 -30.53 31.09
N ILE A 442 -7.27 -30.51 32.42
CA ILE A 442 -7.97 -31.48 33.28
C ILE A 442 -9.16 -30.85 33.97
N ASP A 443 -10.31 -31.53 33.93
CA ASP A 443 -11.41 -31.28 34.87
C ASP A 443 -11.43 -32.40 35.92
N ALA A 444 -11.03 -32.05 37.13
CA ALA A 444 -11.02 -32.92 38.30
C ALA A 444 -12.08 -32.54 39.35
N SER A 445 -13.09 -31.75 38.99
CA SER A 445 -14.12 -31.26 39.92
C SER A 445 -14.88 -32.37 40.66
N ASP A 446 -15.02 -33.54 40.03
CA ASP A 446 -15.68 -34.73 40.57
C ASP A 446 -14.74 -35.71 41.30
N ILE A 447 -13.45 -35.39 41.44
CA ILE A 447 -12.46 -36.19 42.20
C ILE A 447 -12.57 -35.91 43.71
N ASN A 448 -12.43 -36.94 44.54
CA ASN A 448 -12.43 -36.81 46.01
C ASN A 448 -11.21 -37.49 46.67
N PRO A 449 -10.45 -36.80 47.55
CA PRO A 449 -10.59 -35.39 47.92
C PRO A 449 -10.34 -34.45 46.74
N LEU A 450 -11.18 -33.42 46.62
CA LEU A 450 -11.01 -32.37 45.61
C LEU A 450 -9.86 -31.46 46.08
N ASP A 451 -8.79 -31.44 45.30
CA ASP A 451 -7.64 -30.56 45.51
C ASP A 451 -7.16 -30.00 44.16
N PRO A 452 -7.84 -28.97 43.61
CA PRO A 452 -7.60 -28.48 42.25
C PRO A 452 -6.18 -27.94 42.06
N ALA A 453 -5.58 -27.40 43.13
CA ALA A 453 -4.20 -26.91 43.14
C ALA A 453 -3.15 -28.03 42.95
N ASN A 454 -3.60 -29.28 42.90
CA ASN A 454 -2.77 -30.46 42.93
C ASN A 454 -2.92 -31.37 41.68
N TRP A 455 -3.59 -30.90 40.63
CA TRP A 455 -3.70 -31.65 39.37
C TRP A 455 -3.30 -30.72 38.22
N VAL A 456 -2.03 -30.33 38.19
CA VAL A 456 -1.50 -29.31 37.28
C VAL A 456 -0.67 -29.96 36.19
N PHE A 457 -0.96 -29.59 34.94
CA PHE A 457 -0.12 -29.92 33.81
C PHE A 457 1.08 -28.97 33.74
N THR A 458 2.23 -29.54 33.43
CA THR A 458 3.47 -28.78 33.18
C THR A 458 4.11 -29.32 31.90
N GLU A 459 4.48 -28.43 31.00
CA GLU A 459 5.30 -28.79 29.84
C GLU A 459 6.73 -29.08 30.30
N GLN A 460 7.25 -30.25 29.96
CA GLN A 460 8.63 -30.63 30.26
C GLN A 460 9.56 -30.50 29.06
N THR A 461 9.03 -30.74 27.87
CA THR A 461 9.78 -30.64 26.62
C THR A 461 8.81 -30.15 25.57
N LYS A 462 9.06 -28.95 25.06
CA LYS A 462 8.30 -28.35 23.98
C LYS A 462 8.51 -29.09 22.67
N GLY A 463 7.42 -29.42 21.99
CA GLY A 463 7.46 -30.14 20.73
C GLY A 463 7.92 -29.26 19.58
N GLN A 464 8.56 -29.86 18.57
CA GLN A 464 8.88 -29.19 17.31
C GLN A 464 8.81 -30.21 16.19
N ASP A 465 8.06 -29.94 15.11
CA ASP A 465 7.98 -30.83 13.95
C ASP A 465 9.07 -30.56 12.90
N GLY A 466 9.89 -29.55 13.17
CA GLY A 466 10.96 -29.09 12.30
C GLY A 466 10.49 -28.27 11.10
N TYR A 467 9.24 -27.78 11.04
CA TYR A 467 8.71 -26.92 9.99
C TYR A 467 8.46 -25.50 10.49
N ILE A 468 8.31 -24.55 9.56
CA ILE A 468 7.74 -23.24 9.84
C ILE A 468 6.21 -23.37 9.71
N SER A 469 5.50 -23.06 10.78
CA SER A 469 4.02 -23.04 10.81
C SER A 469 3.49 -21.64 10.47
N ARG A 470 2.47 -21.57 9.62
CA ARG A 470 1.73 -20.33 9.33
C ARG A 470 0.24 -20.62 9.26
N SER A 471 -0.58 -19.74 9.84
CA SER A 471 -2.05 -19.85 9.76
C SER A 471 -2.59 -19.70 8.33
N SER A 472 -1.79 -19.20 7.38
CA SER A 472 -2.22 -18.96 6.00
C SER A 472 -1.45 -19.82 4.97
N ASN A 473 -2.07 -19.99 3.80
CA ASN A 473 -1.44 -20.49 2.58
C ASN A 473 -0.80 -19.37 1.74
N THR A 474 -0.86 -18.12 2.20
CA THR A 474 -0.07 -17.00 1.68
C THR A 474 0.96 -16.63 2.74
N VAL A 475 2.24 -16.75 2.40
CA VAL A 475 3.37 -16.60 3.34
C VAL A 475 4.34 -15.56 2.80
N ASP A 476 4.50 -14.44 3.49
CA ASP A 476 5.24 -13.25 3.03
C ASP A 476 6.45 -12.87 3.91
N ASP A 477 6.72 -13.66 4.95
CA ASP A 477 7.68 -13.33 6.00
C ASP A 477 8.87 -14.30 6.07
N VAL A 478 8.90 -15.33 5.22
CA VAL A 478 9.95 -16.35 5.22
C VAL A 478 11.11 -16.01 4.26
N ILE A 479 10.82 -15.33 3.16
CA ILE A 479 11.83 -14.86 2.20
C ILE A 479 11.66 -13.35 2.04
N SER A 480 12.73 -12.59 2.28
CA SER A 480 12.68 -11.13 2.21
C SER A 480 12.26 -10.65 0.82
N GLY A 481 11.15 -9.91 0.78
CA GLY A 481 10.59 -9.35 -0.45
C GLY A 481 9.77 -10.30 -1.29
N VAL A 482 9.56 -11.55 -0.85
CA VAL A 482 8.86 -12.58 -1.61
C VAL A 482 7.65 -13.09 -0.85
N THR A 483 6.51 -13.12 -1.53
CA THR A 483 5.27 -13.72 -1.03
C THR A 483 5.06 -15.05 -1.74
N LEU A 484 5.03 -16.14 -0.98
CA LEU A 484 4.72 -17.49 -1.45
C LEU A 484 3.22 -17.74 -1.34
N HIS A 485 2.64 -18.38 -2.35
CA HIS A 485 1.26 -18.88 -2.34
C HIS A 485 1.31 -20.40 -2.49
N LEU A 486 0.82 -21.09 -1.46
CA LEU A 486 0.83 -22.54 -1.33
C LEU A 486 -0.49 -23.11 -1.86
N HIS A 487 -0.41 -24.06 -2.78
CA HIS A 487 -1.57 -24.64 -3.47
C HIS A 487 -1.72 -26.14 -3.22
N ASP A 488 -0.60 -26.85 -3.00
CA ASP A 488 -0.58 -28.28 -2.66
C ASP A 488 0.73 -28.64 -1.94
N THR A 489 0.75 -29.83 -1.35
CA THR A 489 1.94 -30.44 -0.75
C THR A 489 3.00 -30.79 -1.80
N THR A 490 4.27 -30.73 -1.40
CA THR A 490 5.40 -31.04 -2.27
C THR A 490 5.92 -32.46 -2.04
N ASP A 491 6.58 -33.02 -3.06
CA ASP A 491 7.25 -34.30 -2.94
C ASP A 491 8.57 -34.17 -2.15
N THR A 492 9.21 -35.30 -1.85
CA THR A 492 10.50 -35.36 -1.16
C THR A 492 11.59 -34.68 -2.01
N GLY A 493 11.85 -33.40 -1.73
CA GLY A 493 12.78 -32.55 -2.48
C GLY A 493 12.33 -31.09 -2.60
N GLY A 494 11.04 -30.82 -2.42
CA GLY A 494 10.47 -29.49 -2.58
C GLY A 494 10.38 -29.03 -4.04
N GLU A 495 9.92 -27.81 -4.22
CA GLU A 495 9.80 -27.12 -5.51
C GLU A 495 10.71 -25.90 -5.54
N GLU A 496 11.33 -25.63 -6.68
CA GLU A 496 12.26 -24.52 -6.86
C GLU A 496 11.52 -23.26 -7.31
N ILE A 497 11.67 -22.18 -6.54
CA ILE A 497 11.29 -20.82 -6.92
C ILE A 497 12.54 -20.09 -7.40
N THR A 498 12.54 -19.65 -8.65
CA THR A 498 13.61 -18.86 -9.26
C THR A 498 13.20 -17.40 -9.35
N LEU A 499 14.08 -16.51 -8.91
CA LEU A 499 13.90 -15.06 -8.95
C LEU A 499 14.94 -14.43 -9.85
N THR A 500 14.49 -13.67 -10.85
CA THR A 500 15.33 -13.00 -11.84
C THR A 500 14.89 -11.56 -12.03
N ARG A 501 15.80 -10.65 -12.39
CA ARG A 501 15.42 -9.29 -12.78
C ARG A 501 14.54 -9.30 -14.03
N ASP A 502 13.43 -8.54 -14.00
CA ASP A 502 12.56 -8.36 -15.16
C ASP A 502 13.07 -7.22 -16.06
N ILE A 503 14.14 -7.52 -16.80
CA ILE A 503 14.74 -6.61 -17.78
C ILE A 503 13.76 -6.29 -18.92
N GLN A 504 12.83 -7.21 -19.22
CA GLN A 504 11.91 -7.08 -20.35
C GLN A 504 10.83 -6.03 -20.09
N SER A 505 10.33 -5.93 -18.85
CA SER A 505 9.42 -4.86 -18.44
C SER A 505 10.06 -3.48 -18.60
N VAL A 506 11.31 -3.32 -18.17
CA VAL A 506 12.05 -2.05 -18.33
C VAL A 506 12.22 -1.69 -19.81
N LYS A 507 12.65 -2.63 -20.66
CA LYS A 507 12.76 -2.41 -22.12
C LYS A 507 11.43 -1.99 -22.77
N THR A 508 10.32 -2.55 -22.29
CA THR A 508 8.98 -2.22 -22.79
C THR A 508 8.62 -0.77 -22.46
N LYS A 509 8.85 -0.34 -21.21
CA LYS A 509 8.67 1.06 -20.80
C LYS A 509 9.56 2.03 -21.61
N LEU A 510 10.83 1.70 -21.79
CA LEU A 510 11.76 2.51 -22.60
C LEU A 510 11.31 2.62 -24.06
N THR A 511 10.83 1.52 -24.66
CA THR A 511 10.31 1.53 -26.04
C THR A 511 9.05 2.38 -26.18
N ALA A 512 8.17 2.36 -25.18
CA ALA A 512 6.98 3.22 -25.14
C ALA A 512 7.37 4.71 -25.06
N MET A 513 8.34 5.06 -24.22
CA MET A 513 8.88 6.42 -24.14
C MET A 513 9.48 6.89 -25.48
N VAL A 514 10.28 6.05 -26.14
CA VAL A 514 10.84 6.36 -27.48
C VAL A 514 9.74 6.63 -28.50
N THR A 515 8.67 5.82 -28.46
CA THR A 515 7.52 5.98 -29.36
C THR A 515 6.77 7.30 -29.11
N ALA A 516 6.53 7.65 -27.84
CA ALA A 516 5.89 8.91 -27.47
C ALA A 516 6.76 10.12 -27.86
N TYR A 517 8.08 10.04 -27.63
CA TYR A 517 9.03 11.07 -28.03
C TYR A 517 9.03 11.29 -29.55
N ASN A 518 9.11 10.20 -30.32
CA ASN A 518 9.11 10.27 -31.78
C ASN A 518 7.77 10.78 -32.35
N SER A 519 6.66 10.54 -31.67
CA SER A 519 5.37 11.12 -32.03
C SER A 519 5.38 12.65 -31.89
N VAL A 520 5.94 13.18 -30.79
CA VAL A 520 6.12 14.63 -30.59
C VAL A 520 7.03 15.22 -31.67
N VAL A 521 8.18 14.60 -31.92
CA VAL A 521 9.15 15.09 -32.93
C VAL A 521 8.55 15.10 -34.32
N THR A 522 7.80 14.05 -34.68
CA THR A 522 7.10 13.96 -35.97
C THR A 522 6.05 15.05 -36.10
N TYR A 523 5.23 15.24 -35.07
CA TYR A 523 4.20 16.28 -35.03
C TYR A 523 4.80 17.68 -35.19
N ILE A 524 5.86 17.99 -34.44
CA ILE A 524 6.58 19.27 -34.54
C ILE A 524 7.10 19.47 -35.96
N LYS A 525 7.72 18.45 -36.56
CA LYS A 525 8.27 18.53 -37.92
C LYS A 525 7.17 18.81 -38.95
N GLU A 526 6.03 18.14 -38.87
CA GLU A 526 4.90 18.35 -39.78
C GLU A 526 4.32 19.76 -39.66
N ARG A 527 4.22 20.29 -38.44
CA ARG A 527 3.63 21.63 -38.20
C ARG A 527 4.59 22.79 -38.38
N THR A 528 5.89 22.55 -38.35
CA THR A 528 6.92 23.60 -38.55
C THR A 528 7.59 23.56 -39.92
N GLY A 529 7.46 22.46 -40.67
CA GLY A 529 8.08 22.27 -41.98
C GLY A 529 7.37 22.97 -43.13
N TYR A 530 8.05 23.06 -44.28
CA TYR A 530 7.45 23.50 -45.54
C TYR A 530 7.01 22.28 -46.35
N ASN A 531 5.75 22.24 -46.78
CA ASN A 531 5.24 21.19 -47.64
C ASN A 531 5.47 21.58 -49.12
N GLU A 532 6.39 20.88 -49.77
CA GLU A 532 6.75 21.14 -51.17
C GLU A 532 5.63 20.78 -52.17
N GLU A 533 4.73 19.85 -51.82
CA GLU A 533 3.61 19.44 -52.67
C GLU A 533 2.51 20.50 -52.70
N THR A 534 2.14 21.03 -51.53
CA THR A 534 1.12 22.08 -51.41
C THR A 534 1.69 23.49 -51.55
N ASN A 535 3.01 23.64 -51.55
CA ASN A 535 3.73 24.91 -51.48
C ASN A 535 3.33 25.78 -50.27
N THR A 536 2.91 25.15 -49.17
CA THR A 536 2.46 25.84 -47.95
C THR A 536 3.41 25.59 -46.78
N ALA A 537 3.70 26.64 -46.03
CA ALA A 537 4.35 26.53 -44.73
C ALA A 537 3.41 25.90 -43.70
N GLY A 538 3.95 25.09 -42.80
CA GLY A 538 3.23 24.62 -41.63
C GLY A 538 2.82 25.78 -40.72
N VAL A 539 1.70 25.62 -40.01
CA VAL A 539 1.09 26.68 -39.19
C VAL A 539 1.97 27.17 -38.03
N LEU A 540 2.94 26.36 -37.58
CA LEU A 540 3.89 26.68 -36.51
C LEU A 540 5.29 27.03 -37.05
N MET A 541 5.42 27.29 -38.35
CA MET A 541 6.73 27.62 -38.94
C MET A 541 7.31 28.91 -38.32
N GLY A 542 8.54 28.82 -37.81
CA GLY A 542 9.22 29.93 -37.16
C GLY A 542 8.79 30.20 -35.71
N ASP A 543 7.96 29.34 -35.13
CA ASP A 543 7.51 29.48 -33.74
C ASP A 543 8.65 29.21 -32.75
N TYR A 544 8.95 30.21 -31.91
CA TYR A 544 10.03 30.15 -30.93
C TYR A 544 9.73 29.18 -29.79
N VAL A 545 8.46 29.07 -29.37
CA VAL A 545 8.03 28.18 -28.28
C VAL A 545 8.25 26.73 -28.71
N VAL A 546 7.86 26.39 -29.94
CA VAL A 546 8.07 25.04 -30.49
C VAL A 546 9.55 24.68 -30.60
N SER A 547 10.41 25.64 -31.00
CA SER A 547 11.86 25.42 -31.02
C SER A 547 12.44 25.21 -29.62
N THR A 548 11.92 25.92 -28.62
CA THR A 548 12.34 25.79 -27.21
C THR A 548 11.95 24.41 -26.67
N ILE A 549 10.69 24.00 -26.89
CA ILE A 549 10.19 22.66 -26.55
C ILE A 549 11.11 21.58 -27.12
N LYS A 550 11.41 21.65 -28.42
CA LYS A 550 12.30 20.68 -29.09
C LYS A 550 13.69 20.62 -28.45
N SER A 551 14.23 21.75 -28.00
CA SER A 551 15.55 21.80 -27.37
C SER A 551 15.54 21.20 -25.97
N GLU A 552 14.54 21.53 -25.15
CA GLU A 552 14.47 21.08 -23.75
C GLU A 552 14.19 19.58 -23.64
N ILE A 553 13.34 19.00 -24.48
CA ILE A 553 13.11 17.53 -24.48
C ILE A 553 14.30 16.75 -25.04
N ARG A 554 15.12 17.38 -25.90
CA ARG A 554 16.27 16.72 -26.54
C ARG A 554 17.52 16.74 -25.66
N THR A 555 17.73 17.83 -24.91
CA THR A 555 18.98 18.06 -24.18
C THR A 555 19.31 16.94 -23.19
N PRO A 556 18.38 16.44 -22.34
CA PRO A 556 18.67 15.37 -21.39
C PRO A 556 19.08 14.04 -22.04
N VAL A 557 18.72 13.81 -23.30
CA VAL A 557 19.05 12.57 -24.02
C VAL A 557 20.48 12.59 -24.56
N ILE A 558 21.03 13.77 -24.85
CA ILE A 558 22.35 13.92 -25.52
C ILE A 558 23.44 14.47 -24.59
N ALA A 559 23.08 15.04 -23.45
CA ALA A 559 24.02 15.58 -22.48
C ALA A 559 24.36 14.55 -21.39
N PRO A 560 25.50 14.71 -20.69
CA PRO A 560 25.75 14.02 -19.44
C PRO A 560 24.62 14.25 -18.44
N THR A 561 24.23 13.19 -17.75
CA THR A 561 23.15 13.19 -16.77
C THR A 561 23.61 13.86 -15.47
N SER A 562 22.78 14.74 -14.91
CA SER A 562 23.15 15.57 -13.75
C SER A 562 23.43 14.73 -12.50
N GLY A 563 24.56 15.02 -11.83
CA GLY A 563 25.02 14.33 -10.62
C GLY A 563 25.80 13.03 -10.86
N PHE A 564 26.03 12.65 -12.12
CA PHE A 564 26.83 11.47 -12.48
C PHE A 564 28.27 11.85 -12.82
N VAL A 565 29.26 11.14 -12.27
CA VAL A 565 30.69 11.45 -12.42
C VAL A 565 31.53 10.22 -12.81
N ALA A 566 32.53 10.43 -13.67
CA ALA A 566 33.27 9.35 -14.34
C ALA A 566 34.01 8.38 -13.42
N ASP A 567 34.46 8.85 -12.25
CA ASP A 567 35.26 8.03 -11.32
C ASP A 567 34.39 7.08 -10.47
N ILE A 568 33.07 7.25 -10.48
CA ILE A 568 32.14 6.58 -9.57
C ILE A 568 31.01 5.88 -10.33
N ASP A 569 30.49 6.52 -11.37
CA ASP A 569 29.37 6.03 -12.14
C ASP A 569 29.83 5.29 -13.41
N SER A 570 29.33 4.07 -13.59
CA SER A 570 29.60 3.24 -14.77
C SER A 570 29.11 3.87 -16.07
N PHE A 571 28.05 4.69 -15.99
CA PHE A 571 27.38 5.31 -17.13
C PHE A 571 27.01 6.75 -16.82
N LEU A 572 27.43 7.66 -17.70
CA LEU A 572 27.22 9.11 -17.52
C LEU A 572 26.15 9.72 -18.43
N MET A 573 25.70 9.03 -19.48
CA MET A 573 24.77 9.59 -20.46
C MET A 573 23.95 8.49 -21.16
N PRO A 574 22.75 8.81 -21.66
CA PRO A 574 21.84 7.81 -22.27
C PRO A 574 22.46 7.06 -23.46
N ALA A 575 23.40 7.67 -24.17
CA ALA A 575 24.14 7.01 -25.26
C ALA A 575 24.90 5.76 -24.81
N HIS A 576 25.39 5.72 -23.56
CA HIS A 576 26.10 4.55 -23.03
C HIS A 576 25.19 3.34 -22.78
N ILE A 577 23.87 3.54 -22.72
CA ILE A 577 22.88 2.49 -22.49
C ILE A 577 21.99 2.25 -23.73
N GLY A 578 22.44 2.69 -24.91
CA GLY A 578 21.83 2.35 -26.19
C GLY A 578 20.82 3.37 -26.74
N PHE A 579 20.75 4.59 -26.23
CA PHE A 579 19.95 5.67 -26.83
C PHE A 579 20.74 6.48 -27.84
N GLU A 580 20.20 6.65 -29.04
CA GLU A 580 20.81 7.49 -30.08
C GLU A 580 19.78 8.42 -30.71
N ILE A 581 20.21 9.65 -31.04
CA ILE A 581 19.39 10.63 -31.76
C ILE A 581 19.99 10.89 -33.13
N ASP A 582 19.18 10.75 -34.18
CA ASP A 582 19.59 11.01 -35.55
C ASP A 582 19.67 12.52 -35.88
N ARG A 583 20.06 12.85 -37.12
CA ARG A 583 20.14 14.25 -37.59
C ARG A 583 18.78 14.96 -37.63
N ASN A 584 17.69 14.22 -37.71
CA ASN A 584 16.33 14.76 -37.75
C ASN A 584 15.75 14.97 -36.35
N GLY A 585 16.41 14.44 -35.30
CA GLY A 585 15.92 14.47 -33.93
C GLY A 585 15.08 13.25 -33.56
N VAL A 586 15.07 12.19 -34.36
CA VAL A 586 14.38 10.93 -34.06
C VAL A 586 15.23 10.11 -33.11
N LEU A 587 14.63 9.64 -32.02
CA LEU A 587 15.26 8.81 -31.00
C LEU A 587 15.14 7.32 -31.37
N SER A 588 16.23 6.58 -31.20
CA SER A 588 16.26 5.11 -31.31
C SER A 588 16.83 4.49 -30.05
N PHE A 589 16.37 3.28 -29.73
CA PHE A 589 16.82 2.47 -28.60
C PHE A 589 17.37 1.14 -29.09
N ASN A 590 18.61 0.83 -28.71
CA ASN A 590 19.29 -0.41 -29.03
C ASN A 590 19.26 -1.36 -27.82
N GLY A 591 18.36 -2.33 -27.87
CA GLY A 591 18.17 -3.31 -26.80
C GLY A 591 19.40 -4.18 -26.51
N ASN A 592 20.29 -4.42 -27.48
CA ASN A 592 21.50 -5.22 -27.26
C ASN A 592 22.54 -4.43 -26.46
N VAL A 593 22.74 -3.15 -26.78
CA VAL A 593 23.64 -2.27 -26.00
C VAL A 593 23.10 -2.09 -24.59
N PHE A 594 21.78 -2.00 -24.45
CA PHE A 594 21.12 -1.98 -23.15
C PHE A 594 21.38 -3.25 -22.34
N ASP A 595 21.28 -4.44 -22.95
CA ASP A 595 21.59 -5.71 -22.29
C ASP A 595 23.05 -5.78 -21.82
N GLU A 596 23.99 -5.33 -22.65
CA GLU A 596 25.41 -5.24 -22.28
C GLU A 596 25.63 -4.29 -21.09
N ALA A 597 24.93 -3.16 -21.07
CA ALA A 597 25.01 -2.20 -19.98
C ALA A 597 24.40 -2.75 -18.67
N ILE A 598 23.23 -3.38 -18.75
CA ILE A 598 22.54 -4.01 -17.61
C ILE A 598 23.40 -5.13 -17.01
N ALA A 599 24.03 -5.96 -17.85
CA ALA A 599 24.92 -7.01 -17.39
C ALA A 599 26.18 -6.48 -16.69
N LYS A 600 26.64 -5.28 -17.06
CA LYS A 600 27.81 -4.63 -16.45
C LYS A 600 27.47 -4.00 -15.09
N ASP A 601 26.41 -3.21 -15.02
CA ASP A 601 26.00 -2.51 -13.80
C ASP A 601 24.50 -2.14 -13.85
N TYR A 602 23.67 -3.06 -13.35
CA TYR A 602 22.21 -2.93 -13.32
C TYR A 602 21.74 -1.66 -12.60
N MET A 603 22.24 -1.42 -11.39
CA MET A 603 21.82 -0.26 -10.60
C MET A 603 22.28 1.05 -11.23
N GLY A 604 23.48 1.07 -11.84
CA GLY A 604 23.96 2.22 -12.59
C GLY A 604 23.06 2.56 -13.79
N VAL A 605 22.56 1.55 -14.52
CA VAL A 605 21.60 1.78 -15.62
C VAL A 605 20.28 2.33 -15.09
N LEU A 606 19.71 1.74 -14.03
CA LEU A 606 18.44 2.22 -13.46
C LEU A 606 18.55 3.64 -12.93
N ALA A 607 19.63 3.96 -12.22
CA ALA A 607 19.90 5.32 -11.75
C ALA A 607 20.02 6.31 -12.92
N LEU A 608 20.72 5.93 -13.99
CA LEU A 608 20.87 6.80 -15.16
C LEU A 608 19.50 7.11 -15.82
N ILE A 609 18.56 6.16 -15.80
CA ILE A 609 17.21 6.34 -16.33
C ILE A 609 16.37 7.21 -15.39
N GLY A 610 16.28 6.81 -14.12
CA GLY A 610 15.24 7.27 -13.20
C GLY A 610 15.72 7.60 -11.78
N ALA A 611 16.98 7.98 -11.56
CA ALA A 611 17.33 8.54 -10.25
C ALA A 611 16.43 9.75 -9.96
N ASP A 612 15.67 9.72 -8.87
CA ASP A 612 14.87 10.87 -8.42
C ASP A 612 15.55 11.57 -7.25
N LYS A 613 16.46 12.49 -7.59
CA LYS A 613 17.24 13.29 -6.62
C LYS A 613 17.95 12.43 -5.56
N THR A 614 18.31 11.19 -5.91
CA THR A 614 19.08 10.31 -5.04
C THR A 614 20.48 10.87 -4.86
N GLY A 615 21.10 10.65 -3.70
CA GLY A 615 22.35 11.33 -3.39
C GLY A 615 23.45 10.43 -2.86
N SER A 616 24.67 10.97 -2.93
CA SER A 616 25.87 10.37 -2.35
C SER A 616 26.81 11.46 -1.89
N SER A 617 27.71 11.13 -0.96
CA SER A 617 28.76 12.02 -0.51
C SER A 617 30.14 11.44 -0.80
N ASP A 618 31.16 12.30 -0.88
CA ASP A 618 32.57 11.90 -0.86
C ASP A 618 33.16 11.82 0.56
N SER A 619 32.34 12.04 1.59
CA SER A 619 32.70 12.02 3.01
C SER A 619 31.80 11.08 3.81
N ASN A 620 32.36 10.49 4.87
CA ASN A 620 31.60 9.74 5.88
C ASN A 620 31.10 10.65 7.03
N ASP A 621 31.62 11.88 7.12
CA ASP A 621 31.21 12.85 8.14
C ASP A 621 30.06 13.75 7.66
N ILE A 622 29.88 13.91 6.36
CA ILE A 622 28.74 14.64 5.81
C ILE A 622 28.06 13.71 4.85
N GLU A 623 26.94 13.13 5.24
CA GLU A 623 26.24 12.14 4.44
C GLU A 623 24.99 12.75 3.81
N PHE A 624 24.63 12.28 2.62
CA PHE A 624 23.36 12.65 2.01
C PHE A 624 22.21 12.07 2.84
N TYR A 625 21.23 12.90 3.19
CA TYR A 625 20.04 12.46 3.93
C TYR A 625 18.80 12.41 3.03
N GLY A 626 18.59 13.45 2.22
CA GLY A 626 17.43 13.53 1.36
C GLY A 626 17.45 14.76 0.46
N ALA A 627 16.63 14.73 -0.58
CA ALA A 627 16.39 15.86 -1.46
C ALA A 627 14.94 15.80 -1.95
N HIS A 628 14.33 16.95 -2.17
CA HIS A 628 12.96 17.00 -2.63
C HIS A 628 12.91 16.98 -4.16
N SER A 629 12.19 16.01 -4.74
CA SER A 629 12.07 15.78 -6.20
C SER A 629 11.78 17.04 -7.01
N ASN A 630 10.83 17.85 -6.53
CA ASN A 630 10.38 19.08 -7.19
C ASN A 630 11.20 20.35 -6.90
N TYR A 631 12.02 20.37 -5.85
CA TYR A 631 12.63 21.63 -5.35
C TYR A 631 14.16 21.62 -5.41
N THR A 632 14.77 20.47 -5.15
CA THR A 632 16.22 20.36 -5.20
C THR A 632 16.66 20.18 -6.64
N THR A 633 17.57 21.02 -7.11
CA THR A 633 18.17 20.85 -8.45
C THR A 633 19.22 19.74 -8.41
N ALA A 634 19.29 18.90 -9.43
CA ALA A 634 20.33 17.87 -9.50
C ALA A 634 21.70 18.48 -9.85
N GLY A 635 22.76 17.90 -9.30
CA GLY A 635 24.14 18.35 -9.50
C GLY A 635 25.01 18.10 -8.27
N ASP A 636 26.24 18.60 -8.35
CA ASP A 636 27.22 18.48 -7.26
C ASP A 636 27.11 19.71 -6.35
N TYR A 637 27.05 19.48 -5.05
CA TYR A 637 26.95 20.50 -4.02
C TYR A 637 28.17 20.47 -3.12
N MET A 638 28.72 21.64 -2.82
CA MET A 638 29.78 21.77 -1.82
C MET A 638 29.14 22.14 -0.49
N VAL A 639 29.36 21.30 0.52
CA VAL A 639 28.91 21.51 1.89
C VAL A 639 30.11 21.89 2.75
N LYS A 640 29.92 22.92 3.59
CA LYS A 640 30.91 23.38 4.57
C LYS A 640 30.24 23.48 5.93
N VAL A 641 30.83 22.86 6.95
CA VAL A 641 30.32 22.90 8.33
C VAL A 641 31.43 23.31 9.29
N GLU A 642 31.14 24.27 10.15
CA GLU A 642 32.05 24.81 11.16
C GLU A 642 31.58 24.40 12.56
N TYR A 643 32.54 23.93 13.37
CA TYR A 643 32.32 23.58 14.77
C TYR A 643 32.91 24.66 15.69
N ASP A 644 32.22 24.94 16.79
CA ASP A 644 32.64 25.95 17.75
C ASP A 644 33.76 25.45 18.68
N ALA A 645 34.12 26.23 19.71
CA ALA A 645 35.15 25.86 20.68
C ALA A 645 34.76 24.71 21.63
N ALA A 646 33.46 24.39 21.75
CA ALA A 646 32.94 23.24 22.48
C ALA A 646 32.88 21.97 21.61
N GLY A 647 32.94 22.12 20.28
CA GLY A 647 32.81 21.03 19.32
C GLY A 647 31.38 20.84 18.83
N ASP A 648 30.47 21.78 19.13
CA ASP A 648 29.09 21.80 18.65
C ASP A 648 29.03 22.46 17.27
N ILE A 649 28.01 22.15 16.46
CA ILE A 649 27.81 22.74 15.13
C ILE A 649 27.50 24.24 15.29
N ASP A 650 28.38 25.11 14.79
CA ASP A 650 28.19 26.57 14.79
C ASP A 650 27.39 27.01 13.56
N LYS A 651 27.91 26.69 12.37
CA LYS A 651 27.36 27.15 11.09
C LYS A 651 27.56 26.14 9.98
N ALA A 652 26.63 26.14 9.04
CA ALA A 652 26.71 25.32 7.85
C ALA A 652 26.37 26.14 6.60
N TRP A 653 26.99 25.80 5.48
CA TRP A 653 26.70 26.40 4.19
C TRP A 653 26.68 25.37 3.09
N ILE A 654 25.81 25.61 2.11
CA ILE A 654 25.67 24.78 0.91
C ILE A 654 25.72 25.70 -0.31
N LYS A 655 26.37 25.23 -1.39
CA LYS A 655 26.31 25.85 -2.72
C LYS A 655 26.36 24.79 -3.80
N LEU A 656 25.88 25.11 -4.99
CA LEU A 656 26.14 24.29 -6.17
C LEU A 656 27.63 24.42 -6.56
N ALA A 657 28.28 23.32 -6.94
CA ALA A 657 29.71 23.29 -7.23
C ALA A 657 30.09 24.20 -8.42
N ALA A 658 29.18 24.36 -9.38
CA ALA A 658 29.36 25.26 -10.52
C ALA A 658 29.37 26.76 -10.14
N GLU A 659 28.90 27.11 -8.94
CA GLU A 659 28.89 28.48 -8.45
C GLU A 659 30.22 28.86 -7.79
N GLY A 660 30.58 30.14 -7.92
CA GLY A 660 31.80 30.68 -7.27
C GLY A 660 31.71 30.71 -5.74
N ASP A 661 32.86 30.72 -5.07
CA ASP A 661 32.95 30.62 -3.60
C ASP A 661 32.21 31.72 -2.82
N SER A 662 31.93 32.88 -3.43
CA SER A 662 31.14 33.93 -2.78
C SER A 662 29.64 33.60 -2.67
N GLN A 663 29.19 32.49 -3.25
CA GLN A 663 27.78 32.11 -3.32
C GLN A 663 27.36 31.08 -2.26
N TYR A 664 28.22 30.73 -1.31
CA TYR A 664 27.80 29.92 -0.16
C TYR A 664 26.60 30.57 0.55
N ARG A 665 25.53 29.80 0.70
CA ARG A 665 24.31 30.21 1.39
C ARG A 665 24.24 29.46 2.72
N GLU A 666 23.90 30.19 3.78
CA GLU A 666 23.83 29.65 5.13
C GLU A 666 22.65 28.67 5.22
N ALA A 667 22.93 27.47 5.68
CA ALA A 667 21.98 26.38 5.76
C ALA A 667 21.29 26.35 7.13
N ILE A 668 20.11 25.75 7.18
CA ILE A 668 19.30 25.61 8.39
C ILE A 668 19.77 24.36 9.14
N ILE A 669 20.15 24.53 10.42
CA ILE A 669 20.61 23.43 11.29
C ILE A 669 19.46 22.97 12.18
N SER A 670 19.18 21.67 12.19
CA SER A 670 18.19 21.03 13.06
C SER A 670 18.77 19.72 13.62
N GLY A 671 19.38 19.79 14.80
CA GLY A 671 20.09 18.65 15.38
C GLY A 671 21.29 18.25 14.51
N ASN A 672 21.33 17.00 14.06
CA ASN A 672 22.35 16.48 13.15
C ASN A 672 22.02 16.69 11.66
N VAL A 673 20.86 17.27 11.32
CA VAL A 673 20.44 17.49 9.93
C VAL A 673 20.64 18.95 9.54
N ILE A 674 21.34 19.15 8.42
CA ILE A 674 21.53 20.46 7.78
C ILE A 674 20.67 20.49 6.52
N THR A 675 19.83 21.50 6.39
CA THR A 675 18.94 21.71 5.23
C THR A 675 19.35 22.96 4.46
N GLY A 676 19.46 22.86 3.13
CA GLY A 676 19.73 23.99 2.25
C GLY A 676 18.67 25.09 2.32
N ASP A 677 18.98 26.25 1.75
CA ASP A 677 18.12 27.42 1.82
C ASP A 677 16.73 27.15 1.22
N SER A 678 15.69 27.38 2.02
CA SER A 678 14.30 27.09 1.66
C SER A 678 13.52 28.34 1.24
N THR A 679 14.16 29.32 0.60
CA THR A 679 13.46 30.49 0.06
C THR A 679 12.75 30.17 -1.26
N PHE A 680 11.51 30.63 -1.37
CA PHE A 680 10.66 30.43 -2.54
C PHE A 680 10.22 31.77 -3.12
N HIS A 681 10.11 31.83 -4.44
CA HIS A 681 9.44 32.92 -5.13
C HIS A 681 7.92 32.85 -4.89
N GLU A 682 7.20 33.95 -5.13
CA GLU A 682 5.73 34.01 -5.02
C GLU A 682 5.00 33.00 -5.93
N ASN A 683 5.68 32.54 -6.99
CA ASN A 683 5.16 31.52 -7.91
C ASN A 683 5.35 30.07 -7.42
N GLY A 684 5.90 29.88 -6.21
CA GLY A 684 6.13 28.59 -5.58
C GLY A 684 7.39 27.86 -6.05
N ASN A 685 8.20 28.46 -6.92
CA ASN A 685 9.47 27.86 -7.34
C ASN A 685 10.57 28.21 -6.33
N PRO A 686 11.51 27.29 -6.07
CA PRO A 686 12.66 27.56 -5.22
C PRO A 686 13.53 28.68 -5.83
N VAL A 687 14.09 29.52 -4.96
CA VAL A 687 15.01 30.59 -5.38
C VAL A 687 16.40 30.01 -5.68
N TYR A 688 16.82 28.99 -4.92
CA TYR A 688 18.16 28.43 -5.00
C TYR A 688 18.17 26.93 -5.32
N PRO A 689 19.25 26.43 -5.96
CA PRO A 689 19.35 25.02 -6.36
C PRO A 689 19.26 24.02 -5.19
N GLU A 690 19.85 24.36 -4.03
CA GLU A 690 19.93 23.49 -2.86
C GLU A 690 18.66 23.45 -2.01
N SER A 691 17.57 24.09 -2.43
CA SER A 691 16.33 24.10 -1.65
C SER A 691 15.87 22.67 -1.34
N SER A 692 15.62 22.43 -0.05
CA SER A 692 15.24 21.13 0.50
C SER A 692 16.29 20.01 0.35
N LEU A 693 17.53 20.32 -0.02
CA LEU A 693 18.64 19.36 0.11
C LEU A 693 18.97 19.20 1.59
N GLN A 694 19.02 17.96 2.06
CA GLN A 694 19.32 17.60 3.44
C GLN A 694 20.55 16.71 3.51
N VAL A 695 21.41 17.00 4.47
CA VAL A 695 22.61 16.22 4.77
C VAL A 695 22.71 15.99 6.28
N THR A 696 23.23 14.84 6.68
CA THR A 696 23.52 14.52 8.08
C THR A 696 24.99 14.77 8.40
N VAL A 697 25.26 15.24 9.61
CA VAL A 697 26.61 15.49 10.13
C VAL A 697 26.76 15.05 11.58
N PRO A 698 27.98 14.73 12.06
CA PRO A 698 28.26 14.52 13.46
C PRO A 698 27.80 15.70 14.30
N THR A 699 27.03 15.43 15.35
CA THR A 699 26.62 16.45 16.33
C THR A 699 27.80 17.00 17.12
N THR A 700 28.89 16.22 17.20
CA THR A 700 30.13 16.62 17.85
C THR A 700 31.31 16.47 16.88
N GLY A 701 32.08 17.54 16.73
CA GLY A 701 33.26 17.60 15.89
C GLY A 701 34.50 17.98 16.68
N ALA A 702 35.64 18.08 15.99
CA ALA A 702 36.86 18.61 16.61
C ALA A 702 36.66 20.11 16.94
N PRO A 703 37.07 20.59 18.14
CA PRO A 703 36.88 21.98 18.53
C PRO A 703 37.52 22.96 17.53
N SER A 704 36.78 24.00 17.13
CA SER A 704 37.20 25.02 16.17
C SER A 704 37.67 24.45 14.82
N SER A 705 37.02 23.37 14.37
CA SER A 705 37.32 22.74 13.08
C SER A 705 36.29 23.09 12.01
N THR A 706 36.68 22.85 10.75
CA THR A 706 35.79 22.97 9.60
C THR A 706 35.92 21.70 8.77
N ILE A 707 34.78 21.12 8.42
CA ILE A 707 34.72 19.96 7.53
C ILE A 707 34.04 20.34 6.22
N TYR A 708 34.40 19.61 5.17
CA TYR A 708 33.93 19.83 3.81
C TYR A 708 33.53 18.50 3.18
N ALA A 709 32.52 18.55 2.32
CA ALA A 709 32.16 17.42 1.47
C ALA A 709 31.54 17.89 0.16
N THR A 710 31.66 17.05 -0.85
CA THR A 710 30.91 17.13 -2.10
C THR A 710 29.73 16.17 -2.04
N VAL A 711 28.54 16.70 -1.91
CA VAL A 711 27.28 15.95 -1.94
C VAL A 711 26.71 16.02 -3.34
N ARG A 712 26.54 14.85 -3.97
CA ARG A 712 26.05 14.74 -5.35
C ARG A 712 24.59 14.35 -5.32
N VAL A 713 23.75 15.10 -6.02
CA VAL A 713 22.33 14.84 -6.20
C VAL A 713 22.11 14.39 -7.64
N LYS A 714 21.77 13.12 -7.84
CA LYS A 714 21.58 12.48 -9.13
C LYS A 714 20.15 12.64 -9.62
N GLN A 715 20.00 12.93 -10.91
CA GLN A 715 18.71 12.88 -11.57
C GLN A 715 18.83 12.13 -12.89
N GLY A 716 18.03 11.08 -13.07
CA GLY A 716 17.97 10.32 -14.30
C GLY A 716 17.45 11.14 -15.48
N PHE A 717 17.82 10.76 -16.71
CA PHE A 717 17.41 11.52 -17.89
C PHE A 717 15.89 11.55 -18.10
N ALA A 718 15.16 10.50 -17.68
CA ALA A 718 13.70 10.46 -17.80
C ALA A 718 13.05 11.53 -16.94
N GLY A 719 13.44 11.61 -15.65
CA GLY A 719 13.00 12.65 -14.74
C GLY A 719 13.40 14.06 -15.20
N ALA A 720 14.57 14.22 -15.82
CA ALA A 720 14.98 15.52 -16.36
C ALA A 720 14.10 15.99 -17.53
N ILE A 721 13.62 15.07 -18.39
CA ILE A 721 12.66 15.40 -19.44
C ILE A 721 11.28 15.66 -18.83
N GLU A 722 10.86 14.87 -17.84
CA GLU A 722 9.60 15.07 -17.11
C GLU A 722 9.55 16.47 -16.48
N ASP A 723 10.58 16.90 -15.76
CA ASP A 723 10.68 18.23 -15.17
C ASP A 723 10.54 19.35 -16.22
N ALA A 724 11.12 19.14 -17.42
CA ALA A 724 10.97 20.09 -18.52
C ALA A 724 9.54 20.14 -19.04
N LEU A 725 8.88 18.98 -19.20
CA LEU A 725 7.49 18.90 -19.61
C LEU A 725 6.55 19.50 -18.58
N ASP A 726 6.76 19.29 -17.29
CA ASP A 726 5.94 19.85 -16.23
C ASP A 726 6.02 21.38 -16.18
N ARG A 727 7.21 21.96 -16.40
CA ARG A 727 7.33 23.41 -16.56
C ARG A 727 6.55 23.94 -17.77
N MET A 728 6.57 23.22 -18.89
CA MET A 728 5.91 23.64 -20.14
C MET A 728 4.39 23.47 -20.12
N LEU A 729 3.90 22.41 -19.47
CA LEU A 729 2.49 22.00 -19.42
C LEU A 729 1.75 22.57 -18.21
N LYS A 730 2.43 23.35 -17.35
CA LYS A 730 1.83 23.95 -16.16
C LYS A 730 0.59 24.78 -16.53
N ALA A 731 -0.54 24.47 -15.90
CA ALA A 731 -1.85 24.96 -16.30
C ALA A 731 -2.04 26.50 -16.23
N SER A 732 -1.21 27.24 -15.49
CA SER A 732 -1.34 28.69 -15.31
C SER A 732 -0.14 29.50 -15.76
N SER A 733 1.01 28.85 -15.97
CA SER A 733 2.30 29.53 -16.22
C SER A 733 3.19 28.78 -17.20
N GLY A 734 2.71 27.67 -17.76
CA GLY A 734 3.44 26.90 -18.75
C GLY A 734 3.55 27.64 -20.08
N THR A 735 4.66 27.48 -20.78
CA THR A 735 4.95 28.20 -22.02
C THR A 735 3.90 27.96 -23.09
N ILE A 736 3.35 26.74 -23.17
CA ILE A 736 2.30 26.39 -24.15
C ILE A 736 0.99 27.10 -23.82
N ARG A 737 0.62 27.11 -22.53
CA ARG A 737 -0.61 27.78 -22.08
C ARG A 737 -0.57 29.28 -22.37
N ILE A 738 0.56 29.92 -22.06
CA ILE A 738 0.76 31.36 -22.33
C ILE A 738 0.60 31.66 -23.83
N ASP A 739 1.11 30.81 -24.70
CA ASP A 739 1.01 31.01 -26.15
C ASP A 739 -0.39 30.71 -26.70
N GLN A 740 -1.09 29.74 -26.11
CA GLN A 740 -2.52 29.50 -26.38
C GLN A 740 -3.38 30.70 -25.97
N GLU A 741 -3.17 31.25 -24.77
CA GLU A 741 -3.86 32.45 -24.29
C GLU A 741 -3.59 33.65 -25.20
N HIS A 742 -2.34 33.82 -25.64
CA HIS A 742 -2.01 34.87 -26.61
C HIS A 742 -2.76 34.69 -27.94
N ALA A 743 -2.85 33.46 -28.46
CA ALA A 743 -3.62 33.18 -29.66
C ALA A 743 -5.12 33.47 -29.47
N GLU A 744 -5.69 33.11 -28.32
CA GLU A 744 -7.08 33.40 -27.94
C GLU A 744 -7.37 34.90 -27.90
N ASP A 745 -6.49 35.69 -27.30
CA ASP A 745 -6.63 37.14 -27.23
C ASP A 745 -6.59 37.78 -28.62
N VAL A 746 -5.71 37.28 -29.51
CA VAL A 746 -5.63 37.76 -30.90
C VAL A 746 -6.90 37.40 -31.67
N ILE A 747 -7.43 36.18 -31.51
CA ILE A 747 -8.70 35.75 -32.12
C ILE A 747 -9.84 36.64 -31.67
N LYS A 748 -9.97 36.88 -30.36
CA LYS A 748 -10.99 37.76 -29.79
C LYS A 748 -10.90 39.18 -30.35
N GLY A 749 -9.69 39.74 -30.45
CA GLY A 749 -9.47 41.06 -31.04
C GLY A 749 -9.75 41.12 -32.55
N LEU A 750 -9.64 40.01 -33.27
CA LEU A 750 -10.07 39.90 -34.67
C LEU A 750 -11.58 39.80 -34.79
N ASP A 751 -12.24 39.04 -33.91
CA ASP A 751 -13.71 38.94 -33.86
C ASP A 751 -14.38 40.28 -33.61
N GLU A 752 -13.89 41.06 -32.63
CA GLU A 752 -14.39 42.41 -32.37
C GLU A 752 -14.23 43.34 -33.59
N LYS A 753 -13.14 43.18 -34.36
CA LYS A 753 -12.92 43.96 -35.61
C LYS A 753 -13.86 43.52 -36.71
N ILE A 754 -14.11 42.21 -36.86
CA ILE A 754 -15.06 41.66 -37.82
C ILE A 754 -16.45 42.19 -37.50
N GLU A 755 -16.91 42.07 -36.27
CA GLU A 755 -18.24 42.54 -35.84
C GLU A 755 -18.41 44.06 -36.10
N LYS A 756 -17.40 44.85 -35.77
CA LYS A 756 -17.42 46.30 -36.00
C LYS A 756 -17.48 46.65 -37.49
N GLU A 757 -16.73 45.94 -38.34
CA GLU A 757 -16.74 46.14 -39.78
C GLU A 757 -18.04 45.66 -40.42
N GLU A 758 -18.61 44.55 -39.96
CA GLU A 758 -19.93 44.07 -40.35
C GLU A 758 -21.01 45.10 -40.01
N TYR A 759 -21.00 45.63 -38.78
CA TYR A 759 -21.89 46.71 -38.39
C TYR A 759 -21.71 47.96 -39.27
N ARG A 760 -20.46 48.35 -39.57
CA ARG A 760 -20.19 49.47 -40.48
C ARG A 760 -20.77 49.22 -41.88
N LEU A 761 -20.61 48.01 -42.42
CA LEU A 761 -21.14 47.63 -43.73
C LEU A 761 -22.67 47.67 -43.76
N THR A 762 -23.36 47.18 -42.71
CA THR A 762 -24.83 47.26 -42.65
C THR A 762 -25.32 48.71 -42.68
N LEU A 763 -24.69 49.61 -41.93
CA LEU A 763 -25.01 51.04 -41.95
C LEU A 763 -24.71 51.68 -43.32
N ARG A 764 -23.64 51.25 -43.98
CA ARG A 764 -23.25 51.74 -45.30
C ARG A 764 -24.26 51.30 -46.35
N GLU A 765 -24.65 50.03 -46.34
CA GLU A 765 -25.68 49.47 -47.21
C GLU A 765 -26.99 50.24 -47.05
N ALA A 766 -27.46 50.43 -45.82
CA ALA A 766 -28.67 51.21 -45.54
C ALA A 766 -28.59 52.65 -46.07
N ARG A 767 -27.43 53.32 -45.93
CA ARG A 767 -27.22 54.67 -46.50
C ARG A 767 -27.20 54.67 -48.03
N LEU A 768 -26.58 53.68 -48.65
CA LEU A 768 -26.57 53.55 -50.11
C LEU A 768 -27.97 53.30 -50.65
N VAL A 769 -28.72 52.36 -50.07
CA VAL A 769 -30.13 52.10 -50.39
C VAL A 769 -30.96 53.37 -50.28
N ALA A 770 -30.86 54.10 -49.17
CA ALA A 770 -31.59 55.36 -48.99
C ALA A 770 -31.18 56.45 -50.00
N LYS A 771 -29.89 56.54 -50.35
CA LYS A 771 -29.38 57.51 -51.34
C LYS A 771 -29.88 57.20 -52.75
N PHE A 772 -29.84 55.93 -53.16
CA PHE A 772 -30.34 55.50 -54.47
C PHE A 772 -31.85 55.62 -54.57
N ALA A 773 -32.61 55.31 -53.51
CA ALA A 773 -34.05 55.53 -53.47
C ALA A 773 -34.43 57.02 -53.63
N ARG A 774 -33.70 57.94 -52.98
CA ARG A 774 -33.89 59.40 -53.16
C ARG A 774 -33.55 59.86 -54.57
N LEU A 775 -32.46 59.35 -55.14
CA LEU A 775 -32.06 59.63 -56.51
C LEU A 775 -33.17 59.22 -57.49
N GLU A 776 -33.69 58.00 -57.36
CA GLU A 776 -34.82 57.51 -58.16
C GLU A 776 -36.05 58.41 -58.04
N GLN A 777 -36.40 58.84 -56.82
CA GLN A 777 -37.51 59.76 -56.59
C GLN A 777 -37.29 61.12 -57.30
N THR A 778 -36.08 61.68 -57.21
CA THR A 778 -35.75 62.95 -57.89
C THR A 778 -35.75 62.82 -59.41
N LEU A 779 -35.25 61.71 -59.95
CA LEU A 779 -35.25 61.45 -61.39
C LEU A 779 -36.66 61.24 -61.93
N ALA A 780 -37.51 60.51 -61.19
CA ALA A 780 -38.93 60.36 -61.53
C ALA A 780 -39.66 61.70 -61.54
N LEU A 781 -39.37 62.60 -60.58
CA LEU A 781 -39.90 63.97 -60.56
C LEU A 781 -39.40 64.81 -61.74
N LEU A 782 -38.10 64.76 -62.06
CA LEU A 782 -37.51 65.47 -63.18
C LEU A 782 -38.03 64.99 -64.53
N GLN A 783 -38.20 63.68 -64.73
CA GLN A 783 -38.82 63.14 -65.93
C GLN A 783 -40.30 63.54 -66.03
N ARG A 784 -41.04 63.58 -64.91
CA ARG A 784 -42.40 64.10 -64.89
C ARG A 784 -42.47 65.58 -65.26
N GLN A 785 -41.52 66.39 -64.78
CA GLN A 785 -41.39 67.80 -65.16
C GLN A 785 -40.95 67.99 -66.62
N MET A 786 -40.01 67.19 -67.14
CA MET A 786 -39.65 67.20 -68.56
C MET A 786 -40.82 66.80 -69.44
N ASN A 787 -41.60 65.78 -69.06
CA ASN A 787 -42.82 65.41 -69.77
C ASN A 787 -43.85 66.56 -69.75
N LEU A 788 -43.99 67.29 -68.63
CA LEU A 788 -44.86 68.47 -68.55
C LEU A 788 -44.34 69.66 -69.38
N LEU A 789 -43.02 69.87 -69.47
CA LEU A 789 -42.39 70.89 -70.31
C LEU A 789 -42.49 70.58 -71.81
N ASN A 790 -42.59 69.30 -72.18
CA ASN A 790 -42.81 68.85 -73.56
C ASN A 790 -44.28 68.99 -74.02
N PHE A 791 -45.18 69.49 -73.17
CA PHE A 791 -46.61 69.76 -73.45
C PHE A 791 -46.97 71.26 -73.46
N ALA A 792 -46.05 72.13 -73.88
CA ALA A 792 -46.42 73.49 -74.30
C ALA A 792 -46.58 73.53 -75.84
N PRO A 793 -47.80 73.40 -76.40
CA PRO A 793 -48.01 73.63 -77.82
C PRO A 793 -47.85 75.12 -78.13
N VAL A 794 -46.89 75.44 -79.00
CA VAL A 794 -46.82 76.73 -79.68
C VAL A 794 -48.08 76.90 -80.53
N ALA A 795 -48.78 78.01 -80.35
CA ALA A 795 -49.96 78.39 -81.09
C ALA A 795 -49.71 78.39 -82.61
N GLY A 796 -50.55 77.66 -83.33
CA GLY A 796 -50.96 77.93 -84.71
C GLY A 796 -52.48 78.04 -84.71
#